data_AF-A0A1Q4F0W0-F1
#
_entry.id   AF-A0A1Q4F0W0-F1
#
_cell.length_a   1.000
_cell.length_b   1.000
_cell.length_c   1.000
_cell.angle_alpha   90.00
_cell.angle_beta   90.00
_cell.angle_gamma   90.00
#
_symmetry.space_group_name_H-M   'P 1'
#
loop_
_entity.id
_entity.type
_entity.pdbx_description
1 polymer ?
#
loop_
_entity_poly.entity_id
_entity_poly.type
_entity_poly.pdbx_seq_one_letter_code
_entity_poly.pdbx_strand_id
1 'polypeptide(L)'
;MINSFRGVLKKCLYATTATALIVLISSCGQKSKYPGPLSPEESMKTFQFAENFKAEIFAAEPLVVDPVTMQFDEEGNAYVVGMLDAYKPDSVKGKGKIVMLKDLNNDGRADTAIVFADSLREASSILPWKGGLLIAAAPNIMYYKDTDGDGRADQKEIIFSGFFTGNEEAQITNLTFGVDNWIYANNTGQAGEVTFNRMPGAPRLKMQGSDFRFRLDRNQFELTTGPGQFGLAIDDWGHRFFTANSLHIREVVAARRYLDRNPYLPSDLRAAVFNISDHDPLMYQISETPYWRQVRTDRRNKDYQENHLDRVEYARDHFTAASGGTFYGGDAFPEEYYGNIFTGDVSGNLVHRDILVATDSTPYYIAQRAEQEKSKEFLVTTDTWFRPANFSVGPDGNLYVIDMYRQHIETPVSIPDDLETDMDFNAGNTMGRIYRIVPQSSNGTKWVKPDLKNATGEQLVAALSHKNQWWRITAQRLLLERQDKTVIPQVKKLFAESSDPRTRLHALYVLEGMDALDAGIVKEALKDPAAGIRENAAILAEKFPACLASLEQLTEDSAIRVAYQATLSLGEYKDKAIIPWLAKTILRHGQSKWFRAAVLSSEAGSSVELLDALTKNGFADKAEDWKTDFYEELAETIGARNQKTQVMNLLQRAAQAAVTKMPGAQAAIVKGLVAGLQHIEGVNDEIKGKLKAITGAAGSDAAKALEDIKTLYSGLTGK
;
A
#
# COMPACT_ATOMS: atom_id res chain seq x y z
N MET A 1 -53.13 47.06 83.63
CA MET A 1 -54.36 46.26 83.85
C MET A 1 -54.39 45.17 82.77
N ILE A 2 -54.81 43.93 82.99
CA ILE A 2 -55.11 43.12 84.20
C ILE A 2 -54.96 41.62 83.78
N ASN A 3 -54.63 40.72 84.72
CA ASN A 3 -54.65 39.24 84.73
C ASN A 3 -54.81 38.47 83.38
N SER A 4 -53.93 37.55 82.93
CA SER A 4 -53.29 36.37 83.58
C SER A 4 -54.23 35.19 83.89
N PHE A 5 -53.96 33.98 83.34
CA PHE A 5 -53.64 32.75 84.09
C PHE A 5 -53.27 31.52 83.19
N ARG A 6 -52.44 30.61 83.78
CA ARG A 6 -52.05 29.20 83.50
C ARG A 6 -52.83 28.40 82.40
N GLY A 7 -52.26 27.42 81.68
CA GLY A 7 -50.98 26.67 81.71
C GLY A 7 -50.94 25.64 80.53
N VAL A 8 -50.30 24.45 80.49
CA VAL A 8 -49.45 23.63 81.40
C VAL A 8 -48.41 22.85 80.52
N LEU A 9 -47.82 21.72 80.96
CA LEU A 9 -46.62 21.04 80.40
C LEU A 9 -46.84 19.64 79.75
N LYS A 10 -45.94 19.26 78.81
CA LYS A 10 -45.30 17.93 78.53
C LYS A 10 -45.76 16.97 77.38
N LYS A 11 -44.75 16.66 76.53
CA LYS A 11 -44.40 15.40 75.81
C LYS A 11 -45.28 14.83 74.68
N CYS A 12 -44.82 14.97 73.43
CA CYS A 12 -44.16 13.95 72.57
C CYS A 12 -43.76 14.62 71.23
N LEU A 13 -42.51 14.68 70.78
CA LEU A 13 -41.58 13.66 70.23
C LEU A 13 -41.91 13.18 68.79
N TYR A 14 -41.11 13.68 67.84
CA TYR A 14 -40.90 13.26 66.43
C TYR A 14 -41.95 13.49 65.32
N ALA A 15 -41.40 13.61 64.10
CA ALA A 15 -42.00 13.42 62.78
C ALA A 15 -43.05 14.45 62.26
N THR A 16 -42.57 15.64 61.86
CA THR A 16 -43.19 16.39 60.75
C THR A 16 -42.48 16.03 59.42
N THR A 17 -43.02 15.07 58.67
CA THR A 17 -42.64 14.82 57.27
C THR A 17 -43.64 15.52 56.35
N ALA A 18 -43.12 16.26 55.36
CA ALA A 18 -43.94 17.07 54.46
C ALA A 18 -44.44 16.26 53.25
N THR A 19 -45.75 16.22 53.04
CA THR A 19 -46.37 15.66 51.82
C THR A 19 -46.30 16.67 50.67
N ALA A 20 -45.09 17.02 50.24
CA ALA A 20 -44.88 17.76 49.00
C ALA A 20 -44.92 16.77 47.82
N LEU A 21 -45.86 16.97 46.90
CA LEU A 21 -46.10 16.05 45.78
C LEU A 21 -45.01 16.22 44.69
N ILE A 22 -43.86 15.58 44.90
CA ILE A 22 -42.80 15.51 43.88
C ILE A 22 -43.29 14.62 42.74
N VAL A 23 -43.80 15.25 41.67
CA VAL A 23 -43.97 14.59 40.38
C VAL A 23 -42.58 14.38 39.80
N LEU A 24 -41.96 13.24 40.14
CA LEU A 24 -40.79 12.74 39.44
C LEU A 24 -41.21 12.40 38.01
N ILE A 25 -41.03 13.38 37.11
CA ILE A 25 -40.96 13.10 35.68
C ILE A 25 -39.64 12.36 35.46
N SER A 26 -39.67 11.06 35.75
CA SER A 26 -38.66 10.11 35.28
C SER A 26 -38.78 10.00 33.78
N SER A 27 -38.26 11.03 33.09
CA SER A 27 -37.91 10.93 31.69
C SER A 27 -36.90 9.80 31.59
N CYS A 28 -37.34 8.64 31.13
CA CYS A 28 -36.47 7.67 30.49
C CYS A 28 -35.92 8.37 29.24
N GLY A 29 -34.83 9.12 29.42
CA GLY A 29 -34.23 9.93 28.38
C GLY A 29 -33.90 9.04 27.20
N GLN A 30 -34.69 9.15 26.14
CA GLN A 30 -34.54 8.32 24.95
C GLN A 30 -33.16 8.64 24.37
N LYS A 31 -32.25 7.66 24.44
CA LYS A 31 -30.87 7.81 24.00
C LYS A 31 -30.87 8.34 22.57
N SER A 32 -30.16 9.45 22.33
CA SER A 32 -30.10 10.03 20.99
C SER A 32 -29.58 8.98 20.00
N LYS A 33 -30.21 8.87 18.83
CA LYS A 33 -29.72 8.01 17.73
C LYS A 33 -28.29 8.37 17.35
N TYR A 34 -27.96 9.65 17.42
CA TYR A 34 -26.67 10.23 17.10
C TYR A 34 -26.19 11.06 18.30
N PRO A 35 -25.11 10.65 18.99
CA PRO A 35 -24.51 11.48 20.03
C PRO A 35 -23.88 12.74 19.40
N GLY A 36 -23.82 13.83 20.16
CA GLY A 36 -23.07 15.02 19.79
C GLY A 36 -21.55 14.80 19.84
N PRO A 37 -20.76 15.75 19.31
CA PRO A 37 -19.30 15.68 19.36
C PRO A 37 -18.78 15.89 20.78
N LEU A 38 -17.65 15.26 21.10
CA LEU A 38 -16.85 15.52 22.30
C LEU A 38 -15.81 16.61 22.02
N SER A 39 -15.36 17.34 23.04
CA SER A 39 -14.13 18.15 22.91
C SER A 39 -12.89 17.28 22.67
N PRO A 40 -11.77 17.80 22.13
CA PRO A 40 -10.54 17.03 21.93
C PRO A 40 -10.06 16.34 23.23
N GLU A 41 -10.10 17.05 24.35
CA GLU A 41 -9.74 16.53 25.68
C GLU A 41 -10.76 15.53 26.24
N GLU A 42 -11.99 15.46 25.75
CA GLU A 42 -12.97 14.43 26.12
C GLU A 42 -12.86 13.20 25.23
N SER A 43 -12.66 13.38 23.92
CA SER A 43 -12.37 12.31 22.96
C SER A 43 -11.16 11.48 23.43
N MET A 44 -10.03 12.13 23.75
CA MET A 44 -8.84 11.42 24.26
C MET A 44 -9.07 10.65 25.57
N LYS A 45 -10.07 11.00 26.40
CA LYS A 45 -10.40 10.24 27.63
C LYS A 45 -11.16 8.94 27.33
N THR A 46 -11.73 8.80 26.13
CA THR A 46 -12.42 7.59 25.67
C THR A 46 -11.50 6.63 24.91
N PHE A 47 -10.26 7.04 24.61
CA PHE A 47 -9.25 6.23 23.95
C PHE A 47 -8.73 5.14 24.89
N GLN A 48 -8.65 3.90 24.39
CA GLN A 48 -8.08 2.74 25.09
C GLN A 48 -7.04 2.10 24.17
N PHE A 49 -5.79 2.06 24.64
CA PHE A 49 -4.69 1.43 23.90
C PHE A 49 -4.52 -0.03 24.29
N ALA A 50 -3.97 -0.85 23.39
CA ALA A 50 -3.57 -2.22 23.72
C ALA A 50 -2.46 -2.26 24.78
N GLU A 51 -1.61 -1.25 24.82
CA GLU A 51 -0.40 -1.15 25.63
C GLU A 51 -0.22 0.23 26.27
N ASN A 52 0.93 0.44 26.93
CA ASN A 52 1.27 1.65 27.68
C ASN A 52 1.56 2.86 26.76
N PHE A 53 0.54 3.34 26.05
CA PHE A 53 0.55 4.53 25.19
C PHE A 53 -0.45 5.57 25.67
N LYS A 54 -0.25 6.82 25.24
CA LYS A 54 -1.21 7.92 25.39
C LYS A 54 -1.28 8.73 24.09
N ALA A 55 -2.42 9.37 23.86
CA ALA A 55 -2.55 10.42 22.85
C ALA A 55 -2.26 11.80 23.45
N GLU A 56 -1.71 12.68 22.64
CA GLU A 56 -1.53 14.10 22.91
C GLU A 56 -2.06 14.88 21.70
N ILE A 57 -2.80 15.98 21.91
CA ILE A 57 -3.26 16.84 20.80
C ILE A 57 -2.03 17.53 20.21
N PHE A 58 -1.72 17.26 18.94
CA PHE A 58 -0.79 18.06 18.14
C PHE A 58 -1.52 19.27 17.54
N ALA A 59 -2.71 19.03 16.97
CA ALA A 59 -3.60 20.08 16.47
C ALA A 59 -5.08 19.63 16.57
N ALA A 60 -5.98 20.61 16.64
CA ALA A 60 -7.42 20.40 16.59
C ALA A 60 -8.10 21.61 15.91
N GLU A 61 -9.41 21.54 15.72
CA GLU A 61 -10.18 22.71 15.28
C GLU A 61 -9.98 23.93 16.22
N PRO A 62 -9.85 25.17 15.69
CA PRO A 62 -10.01 25.57 14.28
C PRO A 62 -8.70 25.60 13.46
N LEU A 63 -7.56 25.11 13.99
CA LEU A 63 -6.28 25.13 13.27
C LEU A 63 -6.26 24.17 12.08
N VAL A 64 -7.03 23.09 12.17
CA VAL A 64 -7.19 22.07 11.14
C VAL A 64 -8.66 21.64 11.06
N VAL A 65 -9.14 21.34 9.85
CA VAL A 65 -10.54 20.97 9.55
C VAL A 65 -10.53 19.93 8.42
N ASP A 66 -11.37 18.89 8.53
CA ASP A 66 -11.49 17.79 7.56
C ASP A 66 -10.13 17.20 7.10
N PRO A 67 -9.15 16.91 7.97
CA PRO A 67 -7.81 16.49 7.54
C PRO A 67 -7.80 15.06 6.99
N VAL A 68 -7.11 14.84 5.86
CA VAL A 68 -7.02 13.54 5.17
C VAL A 68 -5.58 13.02 5.00
N THR A 69 -4.56 13.87 5.13
CA THR A 69 -3.15 13.46 5.21
C THR A 69 -2.28 14.58 5.79
N MET A 70 -1.08 14.22 6.28
CA MET A 70 -0.08 15.15 6.80
C MET A 70 1.35 14.71 6.44
N GLN A 71 2.21 15.67 6.09
CA GLN A 71 3.65 15.46 5.87
C GLN A 71 4.49 16.54 6.55
N PHE A 72 5.68 16.18 7.02
CA PHE A 72 6.67 17.11 7.58
C PHE A 72 7.73 17.48 6.55
N ASP A 73 8.03 18.78 6.41
CA ASP A 73 9.16 19.26 5.58
C ASP A 73 10.52 19.17 6.30
N GLU A 74 11.59 19.46 5.58
CA GLU A 74 12.99 19.48 6.06
C GLU A 74 13.31 20.45 7.21
N GLU A 75 12.36 21.32 7.61
CA GLU A 75 12.40 22.20 8.78
C GLU A 75 11.46 21.72 9.91
N GLY A 76 10.78 20.59 9.72
CA GLY A 76 9.78 20.04 10.64
C GLY A 76 8.46 20.79 10.68
N ASN A 77 8.14 21.62 9.68
CA ASN A 77 6.80 22.21 9.56
C ASN A 77 5.83 21.13 9.05
N ALA A 78 4.67 21.00 9.70
CA ALA A 78 3.66 20.01 9.32
C ALA A 78 2.65 20.61 8.33
N TYR A 79 2.63 20.10 7.10
CA TYR A 79 1.60 20.44 6.11
C TYR A 79 0.47 19.43 6.17
N VAL A 80 -0.77 19.91 6.21
CA VAL A 80 -1.98 19.09 6.32
C VAL A 80 -2.94 19.42 5.19
N VAL A 81 -3.48 18.40 4.54
CA VAL A 81 -4.54 18.54 3.53
C VAL A 81 -5.91 18.48 4.20
N GLY A 82 -6.70 19.55 4.08
CA GLY A 82 -8.09 19.61 4.51
C GLY A 82 -9.06 19.45 3.35
N MET A 83 -9.84 18.36 3.36
CA MET A 83 -10.81 17.98 2.32
C MET A 83 -12.23 18.37 2.76
N LEU A 84 -12.50 19.69 2.75
CA LEU A 84 -13.77 20.25 3.19
C LEU A 84 -14.97 19.57 2.52
N ASP A 85 -15.89 19.03 3.33
CA ASP A 85 -17.19 18.46 2.93
C ASP A 85 -17.15 17.40 1.79
N ALA A 86 -16.30 16.38 1.97
CA ALA A 86 -16.17 15.21 1.09
C ALA A 86 -17.46 14.42 0.81
N TYR A 87 -18.57 14.70 1.51
CA TYR A 87 -19.88 14.08 1.31
C TYR A 87 -20.73 14.77 0.21
N LYS A 88 -20.58 16.08 -0.01
CA LYS A 88 -21.18 16.84 -1.14
C LYS A 88 -20.10 17.48 -2.01
N PRO A 89 -19.13 16.71 -2.54
CA PRO A 89 -17.89 17.28 -3.04
C PRO A 89 -18.09 18.23 -4.22
N ASP A 90 -19.04 18.00 -5.13
CA ASP A 90 -19.36 18.96 -6.21
C ASP A 90 -19.81 20.34 -5.71
N SER A 91 -20.36 20.44 -4.49
CA SER A 91 -20.74 21.72 -3.88
C SER A 91 -19.55 22.48 -3.26
N VAL A 92 -18.41 21.80 -3.07
CA VAL A 92 -17.17 22.28 -2.43
C VAL A 92 -15.92 22.07 -3.27
N LYS A 93 -16.08 21.59 -4.50
CA LYS A 93 -15.07 21.44 -5.55
C LYS A 93 -14.32 22.75 -5.74
N GLY A 94 -13.01 22.74 -5.49
CA GLY A 94 -12.19 23.97 -5.48
C GLY A 94 -12.27 24.79 -4.19
N LYS A 95 -12.60 24.19 -3.04
CA LYS A 95 -12.50 24.80 -1.71
C LYS A 95 -11.49 24.11 -0.77
N GLY A 96 -10.89 23.00 -1.20
CA GLY A 96 -9.87 22.27 -0.43
C GLY A 96 -8.64 23.12 -0.17
N LYS A 97 -7.95 22.85 0.95
CA LYS A 97 -6.82 23.66 1.42
C LYS A 97 -5.65 22.78 1.88
N ILE A 98 -4.46 23.36 1.83
CA ILE A 98 -3.29 22.89 2.58
C ILE A 98 -2.96 23.96 3.61
N VAL A 99 -2.91 23.55 4.88
CA VAL A 99 -2.41 24.40 5.97
C VAL A 99 -1.02 23.94 6.40
N MET A 100 -0.12 24.88 6.64
CA MET A 100 1.13 24.67 7.35
C MET A 100 0.90 24.98 8.82
N LEU A 101 0.98 23.96 9.67
CA LEU A 101 0.93 24.06 11.12
C LEU A 101 2.34 24.40 11.66
N LYS A 102 2.40 25.34 12.59
CA LYS A 102 3.65 25.74 13.27
C LYS A 102 3.47 25.68 14.78
N ASP A 103 4.26 24.80 15.40
CA ASP A 103 4.71 24.94 16.78
C ASP A 103 5.71 26.12 16.84
N LEU A 104 5.43 27.11 17.68
CA LEU A 104 6.25 28.30 17.91
C LEU A 104 6.96 28.25 19.28
N ASN A 105 6.49 27.40 20.20
CA ASN A 105 6.92 27.37 21.59
C ASN A 105 7.81 26.14 21.93
N ASN A 106 7.72 25.08 21.13
CA ASN A 106 8.42 23.78 21.19
C ASN A 106 7.89 22.80 22.26
N ASP A 107 6.61 22.86 22.61
CA ASP A 107 5.93 21.84 23.45
C ASP A 107 5.45 20.61 22.65
N GLY A 108 5.51 20.67 21.32
CA GLY A 108 4.99 19.63 20.43
C GLY A 108 3.51 19.81 20.09
N ARG A 109 2.98 21.03 20.15
CA ARG A 109 1.64 21.41 19.67
C ARG A 109 1.72 22.52 18.63
N ALA A 110 0.78 22.55 17.70
CA ALA A 110 0.65 23.66 16.77
C ALA A 110 0.02 24.88 17.48
N ASP A 111 0.76 25.99 17.58
CA ASP A 111 0.23 27.28 18.02
C ASP A 111 -0.58 27.97 16.91
N THR A 112 -0.19 27.77 15.65
CA THR A 112 -0.72 28.52 14.50
C THR A 112 -0.86 27.68 13.24
N ALA A 113 -1.76 28.11 12.34
CA ALA A 113 -1.99 27.53 11.03
C ALA A 113 -1.92 28.61 9.95
N ILE A 114 -1.10 28.40 8.92
CA ILE A 114 -0.99 29.29 7.75
C ILE A 114 -1.58 28.57 6.54
N VAL A 115 -2.48 29.21 5.79
CA VAL A 115 -3.02 28.64 4.55
C VAL A 115 -1.95 28.73 3.45
N PHE A 116 -1.19 27.65 3.28
CA PHE A 116 -0.15 27.51 2.27
C PHE A 116 -0.74 27.49 0.85
N ALA A 117 -1.82 26.74 0.67
CA ALA A 117 -2.55 26.68 -0.59
C ALA A 117 -4.05 26.53 -0.37
N ASP A 118 -4.84 27.11 -1.26
CA ASP A 118 -6.28 27.02 -1.31
C ASP A 118 -6.78 26.90 -2.76
N SER A 119 -8.10 26.92 -2.93
CA SER A 119 -8.80 26.64 -4.19
C SER A 119 -8.46 25.27 -4.81
N LEU A 120 -8.02 24.31 -3.99
CA LEU A 120 -7.69 22.97 -4.46
C LEU A 120 -8.95 22.15 -4.71
N ARG A 121 -8.96 21.43 -5.83
CA ARG A 121 -9.93 20.40 -6.14
C ARG A 121 -9.50 19.10 -5.46
N GLU A 122 -10.28 18.61 -4.50
CA GLU A 122 -10.24 17.21 -4.04
C GLU A 122 -8.82 16.70 -3.75
N ALA A 123 -8.01 17.52 -3.07
CA ALA A 123 -6.61 17.18 -2.79
C ALA A 123 -6.54 15.93 -1.91
N SER A 124 -5.85 14.90 -2.41
CA SER A 124 -5.81 13.56 -1.82
C SER A 124 -4.48 13.27 -1.12
N SER A 125 -3.39 13.91 -1.57
CA SER A 125 -2.06 13.67 -1.02
C SER A 125 -1.07 14.80 -1.30
N ILE A 126 -0.03 14.88 -0.48
CA ILE A 126 1.09 15.83 -0.61
C ILE A 126 2.42 15.13 -0.32
N LEU A 127 3.52 15.68 -0.85
CA LEU A 127 4.89 15.22 -0.59
C LEU A 127 5.86 16.42 -0.71
N PRO A 128 6.66 16.74 0.33
CA PRO A 128 7.64 17.83 0.23
C PRO A 128 8.78 17.53 -0.76
N TRP A 129 9.13 18.54 -1.57
CA TRP A 129 10.10 18.43 -2.67
C TRP A 129 10.71 19.81 -2.99
N LYS A 130 12.04 19.91 -3.01
CA LYS A 130 12.80 21.15 -3.35
C LYS A 130 12.34 22.42 -2.62
N GLY A 131 12.01 22.30 -1.33
CA GLY A 131 11.46 23.39 -0.51
C GLY A 131 10.09 23.89 -1.02
N GLY A 132 9.21 22.97 -1.38
CA GLY A 132 7.82 23.17 -1.80
C GLY A 132 7.06 21.85 -1.67
N LEU A 133 5.81 21.77 -2.13
CA LEU A 133 5.01 20.55 -2.13
C LEU A 133 4.69 20.06 -3.53
N LEU A 134 4.83 18.76 -3.76
CA LEU A 134 4.04 18.05 -4.75
C LEU A 134 2.65 17.79 -4.17
N ILE A 135 1.60 17.98 -4.98
CA ILE A 135 0.20 17.86 -4.58
C ILE A 135 -0.54 16.95 -5.57
N ALA A 136 -1.18 15.88 -5.08
CA ALA A 136 -2.11 15.06 -5.84
C ALA A 136 -3.54 15.59 -5.66
N ALA A 137 -4.21 15.90 -6.78
CA ALA A 137 -5.53 16.53 -6.83
C ALA A 137 -6.10 16.34 -8.24
N ALA A 138 -6.96 15.33 -8.46
CA ALA A 138 -7.24 14.88 -9.82
C ALA A 138 -7.99 15.95 -10.65
N PRO A 139 -7.64 16.16 -11.94
CA PRO A 139 -6.89 15.25 -12.82
C PRO A 139 -5.36 15.43 -12.79
N ASN A 140 -4.79 16.13 -11.79
CA ASN A 140 -3.42 16.63 -11.80
C ASN A 140 -2.53 16.05 -10.68
N ILE A 141 -1.22 16.07 -10.92
CA ILE A 141 -0.20 16.23 -9.89
C ILE A 141 0.48 17.57 -10.14
N MET A 142 0.58 18.41 -9.11
CA MET A 142 1.06 19.79 -9.18
C MET A 142 2.32 19.97 -8.33
N TYR A 143 3.07 21.04 -8.58
CA TYR A 143 4.17 21.52 -7.73
C TYR A 143 3.90 22.95 -7.30
N TYR A 144 3.71 23.18 -6.01
CA TYR A 144 3.41 24.48 -5.41
C TYR A 144 4.54 24.82 -4.43
N LYS A 145 5.00 26.08 -4.43
CA LYS A 145 6.10 26.54 -3.59
C LYS A 145 5.90 27.99 -3.16
N ASP A 146 6.36 28.29 -1.95
CA ASP A 146 6.63 29.63 -1.42
C ASP A 146 8.06 30.07 -1.84
N THR A 147 8.19 31.24 -2.48
CA THR A 147 9.48 31.82 -2.87
C THR A 147 9.88 33.12 -2.15
N ASP A 148 9.03 33.70 -1.29
CA ASP A 148 9.33 34.93 -0.55
C ASP A 148 9.40 34.77 0.99
N GLY A 149 8.84 33.70 1.53
CA GLY A 149 8.89 33.31 2.94
C GLY A 149 7.66 33.66 3.78
N ASP A 150 6.56 34.18 3.20
CA ASP A 150 5.33 34.48 3.95
C ASP A 150 4.57 33.22 4.42
N GLY A 151 4.91 32.05 3.86
CA GLY A 151 4.29 30.76 4.16
C GLY A 151 3.18 30.35 3.19
N ARG A 152 3.03 31.02 2.04
CA ARG A 152 2.02 30.73 1.00
C ARG A 152 2.67 30.37 -0.34
N ALA A 153 2.01 29.51 -1.10
CA ALA A 153 2.45 29.17 -2.44
C ALA A 153 2.16 30.30 -3.45
N ASP A 154 3.22 30.95 -3.94
CA ASP A 154 3.22 31.91 -5.03
C ASP A 154 3.59 31.23 -6.37
N GLN A 155 4.59 30.36 -6.37
CA GLN A 155 4.95 29.50 -7.50
C GLN A 155 3.99 28.30 -7.59
N LYS A 156 3.35 28.11 -8.76
CA LYS A 156 2.38 27.03 -9.02
C LYS A 156 2.58 26.44 -10.42
N GLU A 157 2.76 25.13 -10.50
CA GLU A 157 2.96 24.38 -11.76
C GLU A 157 2.10 23.11 -11.78
N ILE A 158 1.53 22.75 -12.94
CA ILE A 158 0.96 21.41 -13.15
C ILE A 158 2.06 20.52 -13.76
N ILE A 159 2.45 19.47 -13.05
CA ILE A 159 3.55 18.56 -13.43
C ILE A 159 3.01 17.43 -14.32
N PHE A 160 1.99 16.73 -13.85
CA PHE A 160 1.29 15.68 -14.59
C PHE A 160 -0.21 16.01 -14.66
N SER A 161 -0.86 15.60 -15.74
CA SER A 161 -2.30 15.77 -15.93
C SER A 161 -2.90 14.60 -16.71
N GLY A 162 -4.19 14.31 -16.50
CA GLY A 162 -4.92 13.23 -17.16
C GLY A 162 -5.35 12.06 -16.25
N PHE A 163 -5.25 12.22 -14.93
CA PHE A 163 -5.77 11.24 -13.96
C PHE A 163 -7.30 11.23 -13.90
N PHE A 164 -7.88 10.11 -13.46
CA PHE A 164 -9.32 9.90 -13.34
C PHE A 164 -9.96 10.83 -12.30
N THR A 165 -11.17 11.33 -12.58
CA THR A 165 -11.91 12.23 -11.67
C THR A 165 -13.41 11.93 -11.56
N GLY A 166 -13.83 10.70 -11.86
CA GLY A 166 -15.26 10.30 -11.87
C GLY A 166 -15.78 9.70 -10.56
N ASN A 167 -14.89 9.37 -9.63
CA ASN A 167 -15.15 9.05 -8.23
C ASN A 167 -13.95 9.56 -7.42
N GLU A 168 -14.20 10.04 -6.21
CA GLU A 168 -13.23 10.71 -5.35
C GLU A 168 -12.54 9.72 -4.40
N GLU A 169 -13.28 8.70 -3.95
CA GLU A 169 -12.78 7.51 -3.22
C GLU A 169 -11.79 6.66 -4.05
N ALA A 170 -11.54 7.01 -5.32
CA ALA A 170 -10.73 6.26 -6.27
C ALA A 170 -9.75 7.15 -7.09
N GLN A 171 -9.46 8.38 -6.64
CA GLN A 171 -8.50 9.26 -7.32
C GLN A 171 -7.03 8.82 -7.13
N ILE A 172 -6.13 9.42 -7.92
CA ILE A 172 -4.69 9.39 -7.69
C ILE A 172 -4.39 9.90 -6.26
N THR A 173 -3.64 9.15 -5.46
CA THR A 173 -3.48 9.40 -4.01
C THR A 173 -2.19 8.80 -3.44
N ASN A 174 -1.88 9.11 -2.18
CA ASN A 174 -0.74 8.63 -1.40
C ASN A 174 0.62 8.77 -2.13
N LEU A 175 1.12 10.02 -2.25
CA LEU A 175 2.44 10.35 -2.79
C LEU A 175 3.55 9.95 -1.78
N THR A 176 4.29 8.88 -2.05
CA THR A 176 5.37 8.40 -1.17
C THR A 176 6.70 8.31 -1.92
N PHE A 177 7.77 8.90 -1.36
CA PHE A 177 9.15 8.79 -1.88
C PHE A 177 9.82 7.51 -1.32
N GLY A 178 10.24 6.62 -2.21
CA GLY A 178 10.92 5.38 -1.88
C GLY A 178 12.44 5.51 -1.76
N VAL A 179 13.07 4.55 -1.08
CA VAL A 179 14.54 4.45 -0.96
C VAL A 179 15.24 4.28 -2.31
N ASP A 180 14.53 3.83 -3.34
CA ASP A 180 14.98 3.68 -4.73
C ASP A 180 14.99 5.01 -5.55
N ASN A 181 14.79 6.13 -4.87
CA ASN A 181 14.60 7.49 -5.39
C ASN A 181 13.31 7.71 -6.21
N TRP A 182 12.40 6.73 -6.32
CA TRP A 182 11.13 6.92 -7.04
C TRP A 182 10.05 7.50 -6.13
N ILE A 183 9.18 8.35 -6.70
CA ILE A 183 7.93 8.76 -6.07
C ILE A 183 6.82 7.86 -6.61
N TYR A 184 6.08 7.22 -5.72
CA TYR A 184 4.97 6.32 -6.00
C TYR A 184 3.62 6.99 -5.68
N ALA A 185 2.55 6.57 -6.37
CA ALA A 185 1.18 7.00 -6.10
C ALA A 185 0.16 5.91 -6.48
N ASN A 186 -0.80 5.66 -5.58
CA ASN A 186 -1.94 4.76 -5.82
C ASN A 186 -2.95 5.42 -6.77
N ASN A 187 -3.54 4.65 -7.67
CA ASN A 187 -4.50 5.13 -8.68
C ASN A 187 -5.82 4.33 -8.68
N THR A 188 -6.00 3.37 -7.76
CA THR A 188 -7.15 2.44 -7.72
C THR A 188 -7.34 1.68 -9.06
N GLY A 189 -6.30 1.62 -9.91
CA GLY A 189 -6.36 1.06 -11.26
C GLY A 189 -7.28 1.82 -12.23
N GLN A 190 -7.68 3.06 -11.91
CA GLN A 190 -8.63 3.82 -12.71
C GLN A 190 -8.08 4.22 -14.08
N ALA A 191 -9.00 4.35 -15.04
CA ALA A 191 -8.66 4.72 -16.41
C ALA A 191 -8.39 6.23 -16.55
N GLY A 192 -7.22 6.55 -17.12
CA GLY A 192 -6.79 7.90 -17.46
C GLY A 192 -5.65 7.84 -18.48
N GLU A 193 -5.40 8.95 -19.18
CA GLU A 193 -4.27 9.08 -20.09
C GLU A 193 -3.34 10.20 -19.62
N VAL A 194 -2.32 9.84 -18.84
CA VAL A 194 -1.44 10.79 -18.15
C VAL A 194 -0.36 11.34 -19.08
N THR A 195 -0.20 12.66 -19.05
CA THR A 195 0.89 13.42 -19.70
C THR A 195 1.79 14.09 -18.68
N PHE A 196 3.07 14.25 -19.02
CA PHE A 196 4.07 15.02 -18.26
C PHE A 196 4.30 16.39 -18.91
N ASN A 197 3.87 17.46 -18.26
CA ASN A 197 3.84 18.79 -18.87
C ASN A 197 5.24 19.37 -19.13
N ARG A 198 6.25 18.94 -18.38
CA ARG A 198 7.66 19.31 -18.62
C ARG A 198 8.27 18.61 -19.85
N MET A 199 7.63 17.56 -20.38
CA MET A 199 8.02 16.92 -21.64
C MET A 199 6.79 16.64 -22.53
N PRO A 200 6.19 17.65 -23.20
CA PRO A 200 4.95 17.49 -23.96
C PRO A 200 5.00 16.48 -25.12
N GLY A 201 6.20 16.09 -25.58
CA GLY A 201 6.40 15.06 -26.60
C GLY A 201 6.59 13.63 -26.05
N ALA A 202 6.52 13.42 -24.73
CA ALA A 202 6.64 12.10 -24.14
C ALA A 202 5.36 11.26 -24.33
N PRO A 203 5.44 9.92 -24.39
CA PRO A 203 4.27 9.06 -24.53
C PRO A 203 3.24 9.25 -23.41
N ARG A 204 1.94 9.20 -23.76
CA ARG A 204 0.83 9.19 -22.79
C ARG A 204 0.77 7.84 -22.09
N LEU A 205 0.67 7.81 -20.76
CA LEU A 205 0.49 6.56 -20.01
C LEU A 205 -1.00 6.24 -19.83
N LYS A 206 -1.41 5.02 -20.20
CA LYS A 206 -2.77 4.52 -19.99
C LYS A 206 -2.85 3.85 -18.62
N MET A 207 -3.49 4.50 -17.67
CA MET A 207 -3.42 4.16 -16.23
C MET A 207 -4.24 2.93 -15.80
N GLN A 208 -5.09 2.39 -16.67
CA GLN A 208 -6.03 1.33 -16.31
C GLN A 208 -5.31 0.08 -15.72
N GLY A 209 -5.86 -0.46 -14.64
CA GLY A 209 -5.31 -1.61 -13.91
C GLY A 209 -3.92 -1.39 -13.29
N SER A 210 -3.47 -0.14 -13.16
CA SER A 210 -2.10 0.20 -12.79
C SER A 210 -2.04 1.37 -11.80
N ASP A 211 -0.96 1.43 -11.02
CA ASP A 211 -0.58 2.59 -10.21
C ASP A 211 0.51 3.40 -10.92
N PHE A 212 0.90 4.55 -10.36
CA PHE A 212 1.85 5.48 -10.98
C PHE A 212 3.17 5.57 -10.23
N ARG A 213 4.29 5.73 -10.94
CA ARG A 213 5.56 6.19 -10.33
C ARG A 213 6.35 7.13 -11.24
N PHE A 214 7.12 8.03 -10.64
CA PHE A 214 7.93 9.03 -11.35
C PHE A 214 9.20 9.46 -10.61
N ARG A 215 10.13 10.06 -11.36
CA ARG A 215 11.43 10.57 -10.91
C ARG A 215 11.70 11.93 -11.56
N LEU A 216 11.56 13.01 -10.77
CA LEU A 216 11.75 14.39 -11.23
C LEU A 216 13.22 14.82 -11.33
N ASP A 217 14.14 14.00 -10.84
CA ASP A 217 15.59 14.12 -11.05
C ASP A 217 16.01 13.63 -12.45
N ARG A 218 15.40 12.53 -12.92
CA ARG A 218 15.68 11.91 -14.24
C ARG A 218 14.64 12.21 -15.32
N ASN A 219 13.57 12.97 -15.00
CA ASN A 219 12.40 13.18 -15.88
C ASN A 219 11.72 11.87 -16.34
N GLN A 220 11.73 10.84 -15.50
CA GLN A 220 11.14 9.52 -15.78
C GLN A 220 9.75 9.39 -15.15
N PHE A 221 8.83 8.71 -15.83
CA PHE A 221 7.48 8.43 -15.33
C PHE A 221 6.92 7.19 -16.02
N GLU A 222 6.29 6.28 -15.26
CA GLU A 222 5.86 4.98 -15.75
C GLU A 222 4.71 4.37 -14.92
N LEU A 223 4.10 3.33 -15.47
CA LEU A 223 3.10 2.50 -14.78
C LEU A 223 3.81 1.57 -13.79
N THR A 224 3.27 1.41 -12.59
CA THR A 224 3.77 0.48 -11.58
C THR A 224 2.68 -0.44 -11.06
N THR A 225 3.07 -1.44 -10.25
CA THR A 225 2.15 -2.45 -9.73
C THR A 225 1.09 -1.82 -8.84
N GLY A 226 -0.16 -2.22 -9.07
CA GLY A 226 -1.35 -1.86 -8.33
C GLY A 226 -2.44 -2.92 -8.55
N PRO A 227 -3.72 -2.61 -8.28
CA PRO A 227 -4.24 -1.33 -7.80
C PRO A 227 -4.20 -1.21 -6.26
N GLY A 228 -3.37 -0.31 -5.75
CA GLY A 228 -3.55 0.28 -4.44
C GLY A 228 -4.77 1.22 -4.45
N GLN A 229 -5.62 1.13 -3.43
CA GLN A 229 -6.81 1.99 -3.32
C GLN A 229 -6.49 3.17 -2.40
N PHE A 230 -6.21 2.86 -1.13
CA PHE A 230 -5.74 3.83 -0.13
C PHE A 230 -4.51 3.27 0.59
N GLY A 231 -3.79 4.14 1.32
CA GLY A 231 -2.52 3.81 1.99
C GLY A 231 -1.36 3.58 1.04
N LEU A 232 -0.17 4.05 1.36
CA LEU A 232 1.04 3.61 0.68
C LEU A 232 2.25 3.65 1.63
N ALA A 233 2.34 2.60 2.45
CA ALA A 233 3.53 2.30 3.21
C ALA A 233 4.64 1.78 2.27
N ILE A 234 5.87 2.22 2.54
CA ILE A 234 7.09 1.67 1.98
C ILE A 234 8.02 1.36 3.15
N ASP A 235 8.54 0.13 3.23
CA ASP A 235 9.48 -0.23 4.30
C ASP A 235 10.91 0.27 4.02
N ASP A 236 11.84 -0.04 4.92
CA ASP A 236 13.26 0.30 4.75
C ASP A 236 13.94 -0.36 3.55
N TRP A 237 13.33 -1.38 2.92
CA TRP A 237 13.90 -2.15 1.82
C TRP A 237 13.28 -1.79 0.46
N GLY A 238 12.17 -1.06 0.44
CA GLY A 238 11.43 -0.66 -0.76
C GLY A 238 10.17 -1.50 -1.04
N HIS A 239 9.79 -2.43 -0.17
CA HIS A 239 8.54 -3.18 -0.29
C HIS A 239 7.35 -2.25 -0.08
N ARG A 240 6.32 -2.39 -0.92
CA ARG A 240 5.15 -1.48 -0.92
C ARG A 240 3.90 -2.19 -0.42
N PHE A 241 3.21 -1.55 0.53
CA PHE A 241 1.97 -2.05 1.12
C PHE A 241 0.86 -1.01 1.00
N PHE A 242 -0.36 -1.47 0.73
CA PHE A 242 -1.54 -0.61 0.61
C PHE A 242 -2.82 -1.32 1.08
N THR A 243 -3.85 -0.53 1.37
CA THR A 243 -5.15 -1.02 1.86
C THR A 243 -6.20 -1.06 0.74
N ALA A 244 -7.35 -1.64 1.04
CA ALA A 244 -8.63 -1.44 0.37
C ALA A 244 -9.74 -1.54 1.42
N ASN A 245 -10.96 -1.06 1.15
CA ASN A 245 -12.02 -0.90 2.16
C ASN A 245 -12.19 -2.08 3.14
N SER A 246 -12.12 -3.33 2.65
CA SER A 246 -12.21 -4.56 3.46
C SER A 246 -10.94 -5.42 3.49
N LEU A 247 -9.78 -4.86 3.11
CA LEU A 247 -8.47 -5.52 3.17
C LEU A 247 -7.46 -4.53 3.79
N HIS A 248 -7.23 -4.70 5.10
CA HIS A 248 -6.37 -3.81 5.91
C HIS A 248 -4.89 -3.82 5.49
N ILE A 249 -4.43 -4.85 4.77
CA ILE A 249 -3.07 -4.92 4.25
C ILE A 249 -2.96 -5.77 2.97
N ARG A 250 -2.16 -5.30 2.01
CA ARG A 250 -1.78 -6.02 0.78
C ARG A 250 -0.34 -5.64 0.39
N GLU A 251 0.48 -6.60 -0.03
CA GLU A 251 1.86 -6.36 -0.51
C GLU A 251 1.94 -6.42 -2.03
N VAL A 252 2.77 -5.54 -2.62
CA VAL A 252 3.28 -5.67 -3.99
C VAL A 252 4.41 -6.70 -4.02
N VAL A 253 4.10 -7.93 -4.40
CA VAL A 253 5.08 -9.03 -4.47
C VAL A 253 6.01 -8.90 -5.68
N ALA A 254 5.51 -8.36 -6.80
CA ALA A 254 6.28 -8.24 -8.04
C ALA A 254 6.17 -6.84 -8.66
N ALA A 255 7.29 -6.26 -9.10
CA ALA A 255 7.29 -5.00 -9.85
C ALA A 255 6.80 -5.23 -11.29
N ARG A 256 5.77 -4.46 -11.71
CA ARG A 256 5.05 -4.57 -12.99
C ARG A 256 5.96 -4.69 -14.22
N ARG A 257 7.10 -3.97 -14.22
CA ARG A 257 8.13 -4.02 -15.28
C ARG A 257 8.58 -5.45 -15.63
N TYR A 258 8.75 -6.33 -14.65
CA TYR A 258 9.18 -7.70 -14.89
C TYR A 258 8.07 -8.54 -15.54
N LEU A 259 6.80 -8.30 -15.18
CA LEU A 259 5.67 -9.07 -15.72
C LEU A 259 5.21 -8.53 -17.09
N ASP A 260 5.54 -7.29 -17.43
CA ASP A 260 5.19 -6.70 -18.73
C ASP A 260 6.24 -6.96 -19.83
N ARG A 261 7.48 -7.30 -19.48
CA ARG A 261 8.48 -7.74 -20.47
C ARG A 261 8.06 -9.02 -21.21
N ASN A 262 7.09 -9.76 -20.66
CA ASN A 262 6.33 -10.79 -21.36
C ASN A 262 4.80 -10.59 -21.16
N PRO A 263 4.11 -9.88 -22.07
CA PRO A 263 2.66 -9.65 -21.95
C PRO A 263 1.81 -10.92 -22.17
N TYR A 264 2.44 -12.03 -22.60
CA TYR A 264 1.79 -13.31 -22.92
C TYR A 264 1.73 -14.29 -21.74
N LEU A 265 2.01 -13.83 -20.52
CA LEU A 265 1.85 -14.62 -19.30
C LEU A 265 0.36 -14.97 -19.03
N PRO A 266 0.06 -16.20 -18.55
CA PRO A 266 -1.25 -16.58 -18.02
C PRO A 266 -1.77 -15.60 -16.96
N SER A 267 -3.08 -15.36 -16.92
CA SER A 267 -3.74 -14.41 -16.00
C SER A 267 -3.29 -14.56 -14.55
N ASP A 268 -3.19 -15.81 -14.10
CA ASP A 268 -3.02 -16.17 -12.69
C ASP A 268 -1.55 -16.00 -12.23
N LEU A 269 -0.63 -15.89 -13.19
CA LEU A 269 0.77 -15.51 -13.03
C LEU A 269 1.01 -14.00 -13.19
N ARG A 270 0.05 -13.25 -13.75
CA ARG A 270 0.09 -11.77 -13.81
C ARG A 270 -0.40 -11.10 -12.52
N ALA A 271 -1.00 -11.86 -11.60
CA ALA A 271 -1.36 -11.40 -10.27
C ALA A 271 -0.09 -11.05 -9.46
N ALA A 272 0.17 -9.75 -9.27
CA ALA A 272 1.41 -9.20 -8.72
C ALA A 272 1.29 -8.65 -7.29
N VAL A 273 0.09 -8.77 -6.70
CA VAL A 273 -0.32 -8.21 -5.41
C VAL A 273 -0.96 -9.33 -4.59
N PHE A 274 -0.70 -9.38 -3.29
CA PHE A 274 -1.20 -10.43 -2.41
C PHE A 274 -1.75 -9.84 -1.09
N ASN A 275 -2.83 -10.42 -0.55
CA ASN A 275 -3.27 -10.14 0.82
C ASN A 275 -2.36 -10.93 1.77
N ILE A 276 -1.62 -10.24 2.63
CA ILE A 276 -0.61 -10.87 3.50
C ILE A 276 -1.10 -11.18 4.92
N SER A 277 -2.33 -10.80 5.26
CA SER A 277 -2.99 -11.10 6.55
C SER A 277 -3.04 -12.60 6.85
N ASP A 278 -2.55 -13.03 8.02
CA ASP A 278 -2.66 -14.42 8.49
C ASP A 278 -4.01 -14.75 9.15
N HIS A 279 -4.77 -13.71 9.51
CA HIS A 279 -6.08 -13.79 10.13
C HIS A 279 -7.22 -13.34 9.21
N ASP A 280 -8.45 -13.68 9.60
CA ASP A 280 -9.67 -13.08 9.05
C ASP A 280 -9.66 -11.55 9.20
N PRO A 281 -10.40 -10.79 8.36
CA PRO A 281 -10.49 -9.33 8.43
C PRO A 281 -11.37 -8.84 9.61
N LEU A 282 -11.24 -9.47 10.77
CA LEU A 282 -11.93 -9.13 12.01
C LEU A 282 -11.29 -7.90 12.67
N MET A 283 -12.13 -7.08 13.32
CA MET A 283 -11.71 -5.94 14.12
C MET A 283 -12.47 -5.85 15.45
N TYR A 284 -11.80 -5.49 16.53
CA TYR A 284 -12.33 -5.50 17.90
C TYR A 284 -12.85 -4.11 18.34
N GLN A 285 -13.87 -3.60 17.64
CA GLN A 285 -14.45 -2.28 17.95
C GLN A 285 -15.21 -2.25 19.28
N ILE A 286 -15.03 -1.17 20.05
CA ILE A 286 -15.84 -0.89 21.27
C ILE A 286 -16.87 0.22 21.06
N SER A 287 -16.85 0.91 19.92
CA SER A 287 -17.87 1.90 19.56
C SER A 287 -19.21 1.24 19.26
N GLU A 288 -20.29 1.96 19.53
CA GLU A 288 -21.65 1.50 19.22
C GLU A 288 -21.90 1.57 17.71
N THR A 289 -22.41 0.47 17.15
CA THR A 289 -22.73 0.35 15.73
C THR A 289 -23.82 1.36 15.35
N PRO A 290 -23.60 2.25 14.37
CA PRO A 290 -24.60 3.24 13.97
C PRO A 290 -25.92 2.61 13.56
N TYR A 291 -27.04 3.14 14.06
CA TYR A 291 -28.39 2.63 13.84
C TYR A 291 -28.69 2.36 12.34
N TRP A 292 -28.44 3.35 11.48
CA TRP A 292 -28.68 3.23 10.04
C TRP A 292 -27.84 2.12 9.42
N ARG A 293 -26.60 1.92 9.89
CA ARG A 293 -25.64 0.94 9.36
C ARG A 293 -26.11 -0.48 9.67
N GLN A 294 -26.57 -0.74 10.89
CA GLN A 294 -27.19 -2.02 11.25
C GLN A 294 -28.42 -2.30 10.39
N VAL A 295 -29.38 -1.37 10.34
CA VAL A 295 -30.63 -1.54 9.56
C VAL A 295 -30.35 -1.74 8.06
N ARG A 296 -29.38 -1.02 7.51
CA ARG A 296 -28.94 -1.15 6.11
C ARG A 296 -28.32 -2.52 5.85
N THR A 297 -27.47 -3.01 6.75
CA THR A 297 -26.88 -4.35 6.66
C THR A 297 -27.93 -5.45 6.77
N ASP A 298 -28.87 -5.35 7.72
CA ASP A 298 -29.96 -6.32 7.90
C ASP A 298 -30.83 -6.43 6.64
N ARG A 299 -31.18 -5.29 6.02
CA ARG A 299 -31.91 -5.22 4.75
C ARG A 299 -31.14 -5.89 3.60
N ARG A 300 -29.84 -5.61 3.46
CA ARG A 300 -29.02 -6.18 2.39
C ARG A 300 -28.74 -7.68 2.58
N ASN A 301 -28.49 -8.13 3.81
CA ASN A 301 -28.33 -9.56 4.10
C ASN A 301 -29.63 -10.34 3.84
N LYS A 302 -30.79 -9.74 4.13
CA LYS A 302 -32.09 -10.29 3.72
C LYS A 302 -32.22 -10.39 2.20
N ASP A 303 -31.91 -9.31 1.47
CA ASP A 303 -31.91 -9.30 0.00
C ASP A 303 -30.96 -10.37 -0.59
N TYR A 304 -29.75 -10.52 -0.05
CA TYR A 304 -28.80 -11.56 -0.48
C TYR A 304 -29.34 -12.97 -0.25
N GLN A 305 -30.01 -13.22 0.88
CA GLN A 305 -30.66 -14.51 1.16
C GLN A 305 -31.86 -14.78 0.23
N GLU A 306 -32.71 -13.77 0.01
CA GLU A 306 -33.90 -13.87 -0.86
C GLU A 306 -33.53 -14.03 -2.35
N ASN A 307 -32.38 -13.50 -2.79
CA ASN A 307 -31.82 -13.69 -4.13
C ASN A 307 -30.81 -14.86 -4.24
N HIS A 308 -30.59 -15.61 -3.15
CA HIS A 308 -29.66 -16.74 -3.07
C HIS A 308 -28.20 -16.41 -3.46
N LEU A 309 -27.74 -15.21 -3.10
CA LEU A 309 -26.37 -14.75 -3.30
C LEU A 309 -25.47 -15.24 -2.15
N ASP A 310 -24.32 -15.83 -2.49
CA ASP A 310 -23.28 -16.22 -1.53
C ASP A 310 -22.50 -14.97 -1.08
N ARG A 311 -23.14 -14.16 -0.23
CA ARG A 311 -22.60 -12.90 0.28
C ARG A 311 -23.19 -12.56 1.65
N VAL A 312 -22.33 -12.05 2.52
CA VAL A 312 -22.70 -11.40 3.78
C VAL A 312 -22.10 -9.99 3.80
N GLU A 313 -22.86 -9.01 4.27
CA GLU A 313 -22.34 -7.72 4.71
C GLU A 313 -22.33 -7.66 6.25
N TYR A 314 -21.31 -7.01 6.81
CA TYR A 314 -21.09 -6.90 8.25
C TYR A 314 -21.26 -5.44 8.69
N ALA A 315 -22.15 -5.19 9.65
CA ALA A 315 -22.38 -3.84 10.17
C ALA A 315 -21.24 -3.38 11.10
N ARG A 316 -20.52 -4.34 11.69
CA ARG A 316 -19.52 -4.20 12.74
C ARG A 316 -18.52 -5.36 12.70
N ASP A 317 -17.45 -5.21 13.49
CA ASP A 317 -16.44 -6.24 13.80
C ASP A 317 -15.65 -6.80 12.60
N HIS A 318 -15.80 -6.23 11.40
CA HIS A 318 -15.03 -6.57 10.19
C HIS A 318 -14.58 -5.30 9.47
N PHE A 319 -13.37 -5.33 8.88
CA PHE A 319 -12.86 -4.20 8.09
C PHE A 319 -13.81 -3.84 6.94
N THR A 320 -14.22 -2.59 6.92
CA THR A 320 -15.22 -2.07 5.97
C THR A 320 -14.92 -0.65 5.49
N ALA A 321 -14.02 0.08 6.17
CA ALA A 321 -13.43 1.31 5.69
C ALA A 321 -11.97 1.44 6.17
N ALA A 322 -11.15 0.43 5.85
CA ALA A 322 -9.73 0.42 6.19
C ALA A 322 -8.97 1.60 5.57
N SER A 323 -8.28 2.36 6.41
CA SER A 323 -7.75 3.71 6.13
C SER A 323 -6.31 3.86 6.64
N GLY A 324 -5.57 4.85 6.15
CA GLY A 324 -4.13 4.89 6.37
C GLY A 324 -3.45 3.63 5.83
N GLY A 325 -2.63 2.95 6.63
CA GLY A 325 -1.71 1.90 6.20
C GLY A 325 -0.30 2.45 6.10
N THR A 326 0.32 2.71 7.26
CA THR A 326 1.58 3.45 7.40
C THR A 326 2.63 2.62 8.13
N PHE A 327 3.83 2.54 7.54
CA PHE A 327 5.01 1.91 8.13
C PHE A 327 5.58 2.76 9.26
N TYR A 328 5.69 2.21 10.47
CA TYR A 328 6.33 2.88 11.58
C TYR A 328 7.85 2.69 11.54
N GLY A 329 8.53 3.64 10.89
CA GLY A 329 9.99 3.77 10.89
C GLY A 329 10.53 4.73 11.96
N GLY A 330 9.75 5.10 12.99
CA GLY A 330 10.13 6.04 14.04
C GLY A 330 11.00 5.41 15.14
N ASP A 331 11.65 6.23 15.97
CA ASP A 331 12.55 5.79 17.05
C ASP A 331 12.12 6.23 18.47
N ALA A 332 10.87 6.69 18.62
CA ALA A 332 10.29 7.08 19.91
C ALA A 332 9.54 5.95 20.63
N PHE A 333 9.01 4.96 19.89
CA PHE A 333 8.32 3.80 20.46
C PHE A 333 9.32 2.70 20.88
N PRO A 334 8.90 1.70 21.68
CA PRO A 334 9.68 0.49 21.90
C PRO A 334 10.09 -0.21 20.59
N GLU A 335 11.20 -0.95 20.60
CA GLU A 335 11.85 -1.49 19.39
C GLU A 335 10.95 -2.49 18.63
N GLU A 336 10.12 -3.24 19.36
CA GLU A 336 9.07 -4.15 18.85
C GLU A 336 7.94 -3.45 18.08
N TYR A 337 7.89 -2.11 18.08
CA TYR A 337 7.00 -1.35 17.21
C TYR A 337 7.63 -0.96 15.87
N TYR A 338 8.96 -0.95 15.75
CA TYR A 338 9.66 -0.61 14.52
C TYR A 338 9.36 -1.63 13.42
N GLY A 339 8.93 -1.14 12.25
CA GLY A 339 8.65 -1.98 11.08
C GLY A 339 7.19 -2.43 10.94
N ASN A 340 6.34 -2.15 11.93
CA ASN A 340 4.93 -2.52 11.90
C ASN A 340 4.10 -1.57 11.02
N ILE A 341 2.97 -2.05 10.51
CA ILE A 341 2.00 -1.25 9.75
C ILE A 341 0.85 -0.84 10.67
N PHE A 342 0.45 0.42 10.62
CA PHE A 342 -0.73 0.95 11.31
C PHE A 342 -1.83 1.31 10.32
N THR A 343 -3.03 0.77 10.55
CA THR A 343 -4.20 0.89 9.67
C THR A 343 -5.41 1.29 10.51
N GLY A 344 -6.11 2.35 10.13
CA GLY A 344 -7.37 2.75 10.75
C GLY A 344 -8.54 1.95 10.18
N ASP A 345 -9.67 1.94 10.89
CA ASP A 345 -10.97 1.79 10.22
C ASP A 345 -11.87 2.96 10.66
N VAL A 346 -12.24 3.82 9.72
CA VAL A 346 -13.06 5.00 10.00
C VAL A 346 -14.49 4.66 10.36
N SER A 347 -14.98 3.46 10.04
CA SER A 347 -16.28 2.95 10.47
C SER A 347 -16.23 2.34 11.87
N GLY A 348 -15.15 1.62 12.19
CA GLY A 348 -14.92 0.94 13.48
C GLY A 348 -14.42 1.82 14.62
N ASN A 349 -14.05 3.09 14.35
CA ASN A 349 -13.47 4.04 15.31
C ASN A 349 -12.20 3.48 16.00
N LEU A 350 -11.27 2.91 15.22
CA LEU A 350 -10.12 2.18 15.74
C LEU A 350 -8.86 2.31 14.87
N VAL A 351 -7.71 1.96 15.46
CA VAL A 351 -6.43 1.77 14.78
C VAL A 351 -5.95 0.35 15.08
N HIS A 352 -5.86 -0.44 14.03
CA HIS A 352 -5.24 -1.76 13.97
C HIS A 352 -3.72 -1.67 13.75
N ARG A 353 -3.00 -2.75 14.09
CA ARG A 353 -1.56 -2.90 13.84
C ARG A 353 -1.23 -4.31 13.36
N ASP A 354 -0.49 -4.38 12.26
CA ASP A 354 0.12 -5.60 11.74
C ASP A 354 1.63 -5.63 12.06
N ILE A 355 2.13 -6.77 12.52
CA ILE A 355 3.56 -7.10 12.53
C ILE A 355 3.94 -7.78 11.21
N LEU A 356 4.96 -7.28 10.53
CA LEU A 356 5.47 -7.86 9.28
C LEU A 356 6.54 -8.93 9.55
N VAL A 357 6.19 -10.19 9.31
CA VAL A 357 7.07 -11.35 9.54
C VAL A 357 7.55 -11.92 8.22
N ALA A 358 8.88 -11.94 8.01
CA ALA A 358 9.49 -12.56 6.83
C ALA A 358 9.48 -14.10 6.97
N THR A 359 9.41 -14.82 5.84
CA THR A 359 9.48 -16.29 5.82
C THR A 359 10.56 -16.77 4.84
N ASP A 360 10.99 -18.03 5.00
CA ASP A 360 11.92 -18.69 4.08
C ASP A 360 11.21 -19.39 2.90
N SER A 361 9.88 -19.29 2.79
CA SER A 361 9.07 -20.01 1.79
C SER A 361 8.28 -19.10 0.83
N THR A 362 8.00 -17.86 1.23
CA THR A 362 7.21 -16.88 0.47
C THR A 362 8.04 -15.64 0.13
N PRO A 363 8.04 -15.15 -1.12
CA PRO A 363 8.68 -13.87 -1.48
C PRO A 363 7.84 -12.65 -1.08
N TYR A 364 7.06 -12.78 -0.01
CA TYR A 364 6.15 -11.79 0.55
C TYR A 364 6.06 -11.99 2.08
N TYR A 365 5.80 -10.93 2.84
CA TYR A 365 5.65 -10.96 4.29
C TYR A 365 4.37 -11.70 4.69
N ILE A 366 4.31 -12.15 5.93
CA ILE A 366 3.05 -12.49 6.59
C ILE A 366 2.76 -11.37 7.60
N ALA A 367 1.55 -10.81 7.56
CA ALA A 367 1.09 -9.81 8.49
C ALA A 367 0.31 -10.48 9.62
N GLN A 368 0.68 -10.19 10.86
CA GLN A 368 0.17 -10.87 12.05
C GLN A 368 -0.20 -9.88 13.16
N ARG A 369 -1.31 -10.15 13.87
CA ARG A 369 -1.57 -9.54 15.19
C ARG A 369 -0.47 -9.92 16.19
N ALA A 370 -0.03 -8.92 16.95
CA ALA A 370 0.78 -9.17 18.14
C ALA A 370 0.01 -10.03 19.16
N GLU A 371 0.70 -10.80 20.02
CA GLU A 371 0.06 -11.71 20.99
C GLU A 371 -0.98 -11.00 21.87
N GLN A 372 -0.65 -9.78 22.29
CA GLN A 372 -1.48 -8.86 23.06
C GLN A 372 -2.67 -8.26 22.28
N GLU A 373 -2.65 -8.29 20.95
CA GLU A 373 -3.65 -7.69 20.04
C GLU A 373 -4.50 -8.76 19.30
N LYS A 374 -4.43 -10.03 19.74
CA LYS A 374 -5.28 -11.12 19.24
C LYS A 374 -6.78 -11.01 19.61
N SER A 375 -7.16 -10.06 20.47
CA SER A 375 -8.56 -9.87 20.91
C SER A 375 -8.91 -8.41 21.24
N LYS A 376 -8.08 -7.46 20.79
CA LYS A 376 -8.24 -6.00 20.91
C LYS A 376 -7.37 -5.30 19.85
N GLU A 377 -7.68 -4.07 19.51
CA GLU A 377 -6.82 -3.26 18.61
C GLU A 377 -5.80 -2.42 19.37
N PHE A 378 -4.79 -1.92 18.65
CA PHE A 378 -3.76 -1.03 19.18
C PHE A 378 -4.35 0.23 19.82
N LEU A 379 -5.39 0.82 19.20
CA LEU A 379 -6.22 1.88 19.77
C LEU A 379 -7.69 1.66 19.40
N VAL A 380 -8.57 1.72 20.39
CA VAL A 380 -10.03 1.73 20.23
C VAL A 380 -10.64 2.90 21.00
N THR A 381 -11.83 3.37 20.62
CA THR A 381 -12.57 4.39 21.37
C THR A 381 -14.08 4.14 21.35
N THR A 382 -14.78 4.67 22.36
CA THR A 382 -16.25 4.77 22.36
C THR A 382 -16.77 6.05 21.69
N ASP A 383 -15.90 7.01 21.36
CA ASP A 383 -16.28 8.20 20.59
C ASP A 383 -16.58 7.80 19.14
N THR A 384 -17.87 7.78 18.80
CA THR A 384 -18.34 7.39 17.47
C THR A 384 -17.98 8.40 16.37
N TRP A 385 -17.48 9.60 16.71
CA TRP A 385 -17.06 10.62 15.74
C TRP A 385 -15.59 10.48 15.29
N PHE A 386 -14.76 9.70 15.99
CA PHE A 386 -13.35 9.52 15.69
C PHE A 386 -13.16 8.78 14.34
N ARG A 387 -12.62 9.46 13.32
CA ARG A 387 -12.39 8.94 11.96
C ARG A 387 -10.88 8.96 11.65
N PRO A 388 -10.10 7.95 12.07
CA PRO A 388 -8.66 7.87 11.80
C PRO A 388 -8.40 7.62 10.30
N ALA A 389 -8.39 8.69 9.52
CA ALA A 389 -8.35 8.66 8.06
C ALA A 389 -6.96 8.31 7.52
N ASN A 390 -5.89 8.70 8.23
CA ASN A 390 -4.52 8.46 7.81
C ASN A 390 -3.53 8.58 8.98
N PHE A 391 -2.25 8.28 8.74
CA PHE A 391 -1.17 8.48 9.71
C PHE A 391 0.04 9.18 9.09
N SER A 392 0.95 9.64 9.95
CA SER A 392 2.27 10.16 9.57
C SER A 392 3.28 9.84 10.66
N VAL A 393 4.57 9.73 10.33
CA VAL A 393 5.66 9.54 11.31
C VAL A 393 6.49 10.82 11.37
N GLY A 394 6.57 11.43 12.55
CA GLY A 394 7.21 12.72 12.73
C GLY A 394 8.74 12.67 12.77
N PRO A 395 9.42 13.82 12.64
CA PRO A 395 10.86 13.94 12.88
C PRO A 395 11.24 13.59 14.33
N ASP A 396 10.31 13.74 15.29
CA ASP A 396 10.45 13.36 16.69
C ASP A 396 10.27 11.85 16.96
N GLY A 397 10.06 11.06 15.90
CA GLY A 397 9.91 9.61 15.96
C GLY A 397 8.52 9.12 16.35
N ASN A 398 7.54 9.99 16.62
CA ASN A 398 6.21 9.57 17.05
C ASN A 398 5.25 9.30 15.88
N LEU A 399 4.24 8.46 16.12
CA LEU A 399 3.13 8.24 15.19
C LEU A 399 2.07 9.33 15.40
N TYR A 400 1.62 9.95 14.31
CA TYR A 400 0.56 10.95 14.32
C TYR A 400 -0.68 10.35 13.64
N VAL A 401 -1.80 10.34 14.36
CA VAL A 401 -3.12 9.93 13.82
C VAL A 401 -3.80 11.17 13.26
N ILE A 402 -4.19 11.12 11.98
CA ILE A 402 -5.02 12.14 11.35
C ILE A 402 -6.49 11.72 11.48
N ASP A 403 -7.27 12.49 12.24
CA ASP A 403 -8.67 12.25 12.56
C ASP A 403 -9.55 13.30 11.88
N MET A 404 -10.41 12.87 10.95
CA MET A 404 -11.32 13.77 10.23
C MET A 404 -12.47 14.29 11.12
N TYR A 405 -12.73 13.63 12.25
CA TYR A 405 -13.75 13.95 13.26
C TYR A 405 -15.16 14.29 12.74
N ARG A 406 -15.89 13.27 12.29
CA ARG A 406 -17.21 13.39 11.65
C ARG A 406 -18.25 12.43 12.23
N GLN A 407 -19.49 12.90 12.39
CA GLN A 407 -20.62 12.05 12.77
C GLN A 407 -20.89 10.97 11.71
N HIS A 408 -20.78 11.32 10.42
CA HIS A 408 -20.94 10.43 9.27
C HIS A 408 -19.79 10.65 8.27
N ILE A 409 -19.27 9.57 7.71
CA ILE A 409 -18.14 9.60 6.75
C ILE A 409 -18.49 8.93 5.41
N GLU A 410 -19.55 8.13 5.40
CA GLU A 410 -20.00 7.34 4.26
C GLU A 410 -20.79 8.18 3.24
N THR A 411 -20.59 7.91 1.95
CA THR A 411 -21.29 8.58 0.84
C THR A 411 -22.78 8.18 0.78
N PRO A 412 -23.69 9.10 0.39
CA PRO A 412 -25.13 8.89 0.54
C PRO A 412 -25.65 7.77 -0.35
N VAL A 413 -25.06 7.64 -1.54
CA VAL A 413 -25.36 6.59 -2.53
C VAL A 413 -25.18 5.16 -1.96
N SER A 414 -24.50 5.00 -0.81
CA SER A 414 -24.41 3.73 -0.09
C SER A 414 -25.61 3.44 0.83
N ILE A 415 -26.39 4.46 1.21
CA ILE A 415 -27.45 4.48 2.23
C ILE A 415 -28.84 4.52 1.55
N PRO A 416 -29.86 3.82 2.08
CA PRO A 416 -31.25 3.97 1.63
C PRO A 416 -31.86 5.33 2.00
N ASP A 417 -32.58 5.96 1.08
CA ASP A 417 -33.21 7.28 1.18
C ASP A 417 -33.97 7.51 2.50
N ASP A 418 -34.68 6.48 3.01
CA ASP A 418 -35.48 6.59 4.23
C ASP A 418 -34.62 6.73 5.50
N LEU A 419 -33.40 6.20 5.48
CA LEU A 419 -32.43 6.32 6.59
C LEU A 419 -31.67 7.65 6.56
N GLU A 420 -31.49 8.28 5.38
CA GLU A 420 -30.90 9.62 5.30
C GLU A 420 -31.74 10.70 5.99
N THR A 421 -33.06 10.48 6.13
CA THR A 421 -34.02 11.52 6.56
C THR A 421 -33.80 12.10 7.95
N ASP A 422 -33.01 11.45 8.82
CA ASP A 422 -32.63 11.97 10.14
C ASP A 422 -31.12 12.18 10.37
N MET A 423 -30.32 12.09 9.30
CA MET A 423 -28.86 12.25 9.33
C MET A 423 -28.42 13.68 8.96
N ASP A 424 -27.49 14.28 9.71
CA ASP A 424 -26.80 15.51 9.29
C ASP A 424 -25.37 15.21 8.84
N PHE A 425 -25.18 15.07 7.53
CA PHE A 425 -23.86 14.82 6.94
C PHE A 425 -22.91 16.04 6.99
N ASN A 426 -23.40 17.22 7.39
CA ASN A 426 -22.54 18.37 7.69
C ASN A 426 -21.94 18.28 9.11
N ALA A 427 -22.42 17.36 9.97
CA ALA A 427 -22.02 17.28 11.37
C ALA A 427 -20.52 16.93 11.51
N GLY A 428 -19.73 17.95 11.82
CA GLY A 428 -18.27 17.91 11.93
C GLY A 428 -17.51 18.62 10.79
N ASN A 429 -18.17 19.24 9.80
CA ASN A 429 -17.50 19.92 8.67
C ASN A 429 -16.72 21.22 9.02
N THR A 430 -16.55 21.49 10.31
CA THR A 430 -15.70 22.55 10.90
C THR A 430 -14.75 22.00 11.98
N MET A 431 -14.65 20.66 12.09
CA MET A 431 -13.84 19.92 13.05
C MET A 431 -12.72 19.15 12.34
N GLY A 432 -11.73 18.70 13.09
CA GLY A 432 -10.60 17.94 12.55
C GLY A 432 -9.43 17.94 13.52
N ARG A 433 -8.78 16.79 13.71
CA ARG A 433 -7.85 16.58 14.82
C ARG A 433 -6.62 15.80 14.38
N ILE A 434 -5.50 16.07 15.02
CA ILE A 434 -4.25 15.33 14.85
C ILE A 434 -3.70 15.01 16.22
N TYR A 435 -3.63 13.72 16.54
CA TYR A 435 -3.10 13.25 17.81
C TYR A 435 -1.71 12.67 17.60
N ARG A 436 -0.72 13.18 18.35
CA ARG A 436 0.57 12.51 18.50
C ARG A 436 0.40 11.39 19.51
N ILE A 437 0.67 10.16 19.11
CA ILE A 437 0.71 9.00 19.99
C ILE A 437 2.12 8.90 20.55
N VAL A 438 2.27 8.74 21.87
CA VAL A 438 3.56 8.62 22.54
C VAL A 438 3.51 7.51 23.61
N PRO A 439 4.64 6.84 23.94
CA PRO A 439 4.69 5.91 25.05
C PRO A 439 4.39 6.60 26.38
N GLN A 440 3.66 5.93 27.27
CA GLN A 440 3.24 6.49 28.57
C GLN A 440 4.43 6.74 29.51
N SER A 441 5.54 6.03 29.32
CA SER A 441 6.81 6.22 30.02
C SER A 441 7.63 7.43 29.53
N SER A 442 7.21 8.11 28.45
CA SER A 442 7.88 9.32 27.98
C SER A 442 7.61 10.51 28.91
N ASN A 443 8.67 11.09 29.48
CA ASN A 443 8.64 12.30 30.30
C ASN A 443 8.43 13.58 29.45
N GLY A 444 7.67 13.47 28.36
CA GLY A 444 7.72 14.36 27.21
C GLY A 444 8.98 14.09 26.36
N THR A 445 8.80 13.71 25.09
CA THR A 445 9.90 13.74 24.12
C THR A 445 10.35 15.17 23.94
N LYS A 446 11.64 15.45 24.22
CA LYS A 446 12.20 16.79 24.04
C LYS A 446 12.25 17.10 22.54
N TRP A 447 11.30 17.89 22.05
CA TRP A 447 11.22 18.27 20.64
C TRP A 447 12.53 18.90 20.16
N VAL A 448 13.10 18.33 19.10
CA VAL A 448 14.26 18.87 18.39
C VAL A 448 13.76 19.26 17.00
N LYS A 449 13.50 20.55 16.79
CA LYS A 449 13.11 21.05 15.48
C LYS A 449 14.21 20.75 14.45
N PRO A 450 13.91 20.05 13.34
CA PRO A 450 14.88 19.83 12.26
C PRO A 450 15.30 21.13 11.58
N ASP A 451 16.53 21.12 11.06
CA ASP A 451 16.98 22.04 10.02
C ASP A 451 17.89 21.29 9.04
N LEU A 452 17.28 20.40 8.26
CA LEU A 452 17.98 19.74 7.15
C LEU A 452 18.08 20.66 5.92
N LYS A 453 17.26 21.71 5.85
CA LYS A 453 17.29 22.75 4.82
C LYS A 453 18.63 23.48 4.76
N ASN A 454 19.18 23.88 5.91
CA ASN A 454 20.47 24.58 5.99
C ASN A 454 21.66 23.65 6.28
N ALA A 455 21.41 22.37 6.60
CA ALA A 455 22.47 21.38 6.85
C ALA A 455 23.46 21.24 5.68
N THR A 456 24.74 21.07 5.97
CA THR A 456 25.79 20.82 4.96
C THR A 456 25.66 19.44 4.31
N GLY A 457 26.34 19.22 3.19
CA GLY A 457 26.40 17.90 2.54
C GLY A 457 26.90 16.80 3.50
N GLU A 458 27.87 17.10 4.36
CA GLU A 458 28.38 16.15 5.36
C GLU A 458 27.35 15.83 6.45
N GLN A 459 26.58 16.83 6.90
CA GLN A 459 25.48 16.63 7.86
C GLN A 459 24.34 15.80 7.24
N LEU A 460 24.03 15.99 5.95
CA LEU A 460 23.07 15.13 5.25
C LEU A 460 23.57 13.69 5.13
N VAL A 461 24.85 13.46 4.79
CA VAL A 461 25.41 12.09 4.75
C VAL A 461 25.39 11.43 6.13
N ALA A 462 25.65 12.18 7.21
CA ALA A 462 25.53 11.67 8.57
C ALA A 462 24.06 11.31 8.93
N ALA A 463 23.07 12.06 8.45
CA ALA A 463 21.66 11.81 8.69
C ALA A 463 21.13 10.52 8.00
N LEU A 464 21.84 9.98 7.00
CA LEU A 464 21.57 8.62 6.45
C LEU A 464 21.78 7.49 7.50
N SER A 465 22.42 7.80 8.62
CA SER A 465 22.64 6.90 9.77
C SER A 465 21.66 7.10 10.93
N HIS A 466 20.64 7.96 10.76
CA HIS A 466 19.67 8.22 11.83
C HIS A 466 18.73 7.04 12.07
N LYS A 467 18.27 6.84 13.32
CA LYS A 467 17.38 5.71 13.70
C LYS A 467 15.97 5.86 13.14
N ASN A 468 15.32 7.01 13.33
CA ASN A 468 14.08 7.37 12.64
C ASN A 468 14.30 7.49 11.12
N GLN A 469 13.50 6.76 10.35
CA GLN A 469 13.48 6.70 8.89
C GLN A 469 13.23 8.07 8.22
N TRP A 470 12.41 8.94 8.84
CA TRP A 470 12.11 10.28 8.31
C TRP A 470 13.39 11.07 8.01
N TRP A 471 14.38 11.01 8.91
CA TRP A 471 15.66 11.70 8.76
C TRP A 471 16.48 11.12 7.60
N ARG A 472 16.53 9.79 7.46
CA ARG A 472 17.29 9.13 6.39
C ARG A 472 16.71 9.42 5.01
N ILE A 473 15.39 9.29 4.88
CA ILE A 473 14.65 9.56 3.63
C ILE A 473 14.75 11.04 3.26
N THR A 474 14.55 11.96 4.20
CA THR A 474 14.65 13.40 3.94
C THR A 474 16.07 13.81 3.56
N ALA A 475 17.10 13.25 4.22
CA ALA A 475 18.49 13.51 3.86
C ALA A 475 18.86 12.95 2.48
N GLN A 476 18.42 11.73 2.13
CA GLN A 476 18.59 11.18 0.79
C GLN A 476 17.89 12.05 -0.28
N ARG A 477 16.65 12.48 -0.01
CA ARG A 477 15.89 13.37 -0.90
C ARG A 477 16.65 14.69 -1.14
N LEU A 478 17.15 15.33 -0.08
CA LEU A 478 17.91 16.57 -0.18
C LEU A 478 19.26 16.39 -0.90
N LEU A 479 19.96 15.26 -0.70
CA LEU A 479 21.17 14.93 -1.46
C LEU A 479 20.88 14.76 -2.96
N LEU A 480 19.78 14.07 -3.30
CA LEU A 480 19.30 13.89 -4.67
C LEU A 480 18.85 15.22 -5.32
N GLU A 481 18.24 16.11 -4.54
CA GLU A 481 17.76 17.41 -5.00
C GLU A 481 18.89 18.40 -5.29
N ARG A 482 19.94 18.39 -4.45
CA ARG A 482 21.11 19.30 -4.50
C ARG A 482 22.19 18.85 -5.47
N GLN A 483 22.36 17.54 -5.67
CA GLN A 483 23.39 16.95 -6.55
C GLN A 483 24.84 17.37 -6.25
N ASP A 484 25.14 17.73 -5.00
CA ASP A 484 26.50 18.03 -4.57
C ASP A 484 27.37 16.75 -4.62
N LYS A 485 28.20 16.65 -5.66
CA LYS A 485 29.07 15.49 -5.90
C LYS A 485 30.26 15.44 -4.94
N THR A 486 30.54 16.49 -4.15
CA THR A 486 31.71 16.51 -3.25
C THR A 486 31.60 15.50 -2.10
N VAL A 487 30.38 15.07 -1.76
CA VAL A 487 30.13 14.12 -0.66
C VAL A 487 30.31 12.64 -1.06
N ILE A 488 30.55 12.33 -2.35
CA ILE A 488 30.66 10.95 -2.85
C ILE A 488 31.69 10.11 -2.07
N PRO A 489 32.88 10.62 -1.68
CA PRO A 489 33.82 9.87 -0.84
C PRO A 489 33.24 9.49 0.51
N GLN A 490 32.52 10.40 1.19
CA GLN A 490 31.85 10.15 2.46
C GLN A 490 30.74 9.10 2.28
N VAL A 491 29.96 9.14 1.18
CA VAL A 491 28.91 8.15 0.90
C VAL A 491 29.49 6.77 0.56
N LYS A 492 30.56 6.69 -0.26
CA LYS A 492 31.25 5.40 -0.54
C LYS A 492 31.86 4.82 0.73
N LYS A 493 32.42 5.65 1.62
CA LYS A 493 32.87 5.24 2.95
C LYS A 493 31.71 4.70 3.81
N LEU A 494 30.57 5.39 3.83
CA LEU A 494 29.41 5.01 4.62
C LEU A 494 28.82 3.64 4.20
N PHE A 495 28.78 3.38 2.89
CA PHE A 495 28.44 2.05 2.35
C PHE A 495 29.44 0.96 2.81
N ALA A 496 30.74 1.26 2.83
CA ALA A 496 31.78 0.27 3.17
C ALA A 496 31.93 -0.01 4.68
N GLU A 497 31.65 0.98 5.55
CA GLU A 497 31.97 0.91 6.99
C GLU A 497 30.76 0.85 7.93
N SER A 498 29.54 1.22 7.50
CA SER A 498 28.39 1.24 8.42
C SER A 498 27.93 -0.17 8.80
N SER A 499 27.72 -0.41 10.09
CA SER A 499 27.14 -1.65 10.61
C SER A 499 25.64 -1.76 10.31
N ASP A 500 24.90 -0.65 10.29
CA ASP A 500 23.47 -0.63 9.98
C ASP A 500 23.24 -0.84 8.47
N PRO A 501 22.55 -1.93 8.06
CA PRO A 501 22.29 -2.20 6.65
C PRO A 501 21.36 -1.17 6.01
N ARG A 502 20.45 -0.53 6.74
CA ARG A 502 19.55 0.52 6.19
C ARG A 502 20.40 1.71 5.72
N THR A 503 21.39 2.09 6.51
CA THR A 503 22.37 3.13 6.16
C THR A 503 23.18 2.75 4.91
N ARG A 504 23.61 1.49 4.79
CA ARG A 504 24.30 1.01 3.57
C ARG A 504 23.39 1.08 2.35
N LEU A 505 22.08 0.82 2.49
CA LEU A 505 21.12 0.90 1.39
C LEU A 505 20.88 2.36 0.95
N HIS A 506 20.67 3.27 1.89
CA HIS A 506 20.57 4.70 1.59
C HIS A 506 21.85 5.21 0.89
N ALA A 507 23.03 4.79 1.33
CA ALA A 507 24.29 5.12 0.65
C ALA A 507 24.34 4.56 -0.78
N LEU A 508 23.90 3.31 -1.00
CA LEU A 508 23.84 2.66 -2.31
C LEU A 508 22.92 3.42 -3.29
N TYR A 509 21.75 3.87 -2.85
CA TYR A 509 20.82 4.64 -3.68
C TYR A 509 21.13 6.14 -3.79
N VAL A 510 21.85 6.75 -2.84
CA VAL A 510 22.47 8.07 -3.05
C VAL A 510 23.53 7.98 -4.16
N LEU A 511 24.33 6.92 -4.18
CA LEU A 511 25.30 6.69 -5.28
C LEU A 511 24.60 6.42 -6.62
N GLU A 512 23.45 5.74 -6.63
CA GLU A 512 22.60 5.61 -7.83
C GLU A 512 22.10 6.98 -8.29
N GLY A 513 21.49 7.76 -7.40
CA GLY A 513 20.92 9.07 -7.67
C GLY A 513 21.94 10.17 -7.99
N MET A 514 23.22 9.92 -7.71
CA MET A 514 24.34 10.79 -8.10
C MET A 514 25.11 10.27 -9.32
N ASP A 515 24.69 9.18 -9.97
CA ASP A 515 25.40 8.52 -11.08
C ASP A 515 26.86 8.15 -10.73
N ALA A 516 27.09 7.81 -9.46
CA ALA A 516 28.40 7.46 -8.87
C ALA A 516 28.51 5.98 -8.47
N LEU A 517 27.44 5.21 -8.66
CA LEU A 517 27.36 3.77 -8.51
C LEU A 517 28.11 3.06 -9.64
N ASP A 518 28.88 2.03 -9.31
CA ASP A 518 29.67 1.25 -10.26
C ASP A 518 29.53 -0.26 -10.01
N ALA A 519 29.93 -1.06 -11.00
CA ALA A 519 29.83 -2.53 -10.96
C ALA A 519 30.71 -3.18 -9.88
N GLY A 520 31.68 -2.47 -9.30
CA GLY A 520 32.44 -2.94 -8.13
C GLY A 520 31.60 -2.83 -6.86
N ILE A 521 31.02 -1.65 -6.62
CA ILE A 521 30.13 -1.39 -5.48
C ILE A 521 28.93 -2.35 -5.50
N VAL A 522 28.28 -2.53 -6.65
CA VAL A 522 27.16 -3.48 -6.76
C VAL A 522 27.61 -4.92 -6.48
N LYS A 523 28.83 -5.33 -6.87
CA LYS A 523 29.35 -6.67 -6.56
C LYS A 523 29.63 -6.90 -5.09
N GLU A 524 30.00 -5.88 -4.32
CA GLU A 524 30.11 -6.03 -2.87
C GLU A 524 28.72 -5.99 -2.20
N ALA A 525 27.79 -5.17 -2.69
CA ALA A 525 26.40 -5.17 -2.22
C ALA A 525 25.70 -6.53 -2.45
N LEU A 526 25.95 -7.20 -3.58
CA LEU A 526 25.47 -8.56 -3.84
C LEU A 526 25.99 -9.61 -2.84
N LYS A 527 27.03 -9.31 -2.03
CA LYS A 527 27.59 -10.20 -1.00
C LYS A 527 27.26 -9.76 0.43
N ASP A 528 26.53 -8.66 0.60
CA ASP A 528 26.28 -8.07 1.92
C ASP A 528 25.57 -9.07 2.86
N PRO A 529 25.92 -9.15 4.16
CA PRO A 529 25.24 -10.06 5.09
C PRO A 529 23.72 -9.83 5.19
N ALA A 530 23.22 -8.60 4.99
CA ALA A 530 21.80 -8.28 5.04
C ALA A 530 21.08 -8.61 3.73
N ALA A 531 20.02 -9.43 3.81
CA ALA A 531 19.22 -9.86 2.67
C ALA A 531 18.68 -8.69 1.84
N GLY A 532 18.09 -7.67 2.49
CA GLY A 532 17.53 -6.50 1.81
C GLY A 532 18.55 -5.63 1.06
N ILE A 533 19.86 -5.70 1.40
CA ILE A 533 20.92 -5.13 0.56
C ILE A 533 21.11 -5.98 -0.69
N ARG A 534 21.23 -7.32 -0.56
CA ARG A 534 21.43 -8.23 -1.70
C ARG A 534 20.27 -8.19 -2.69
N GLU A 535 19.04 -8.08 -2.19
CA GLU A 535 17.81 -7.91 -2.95
C GLU A 535 17.83 -6.63 -3.81
N ASN A 536 18.13 -5.47 -3.20
CA ASN A 536 18.27 -4.21 -3.92
C ASN A 536 19.52 -4.17 -4.82
N ALA A 537 20.60 -4.86 -4.45
CA ALA A 537 21.78 -5.01 -5.29
C ALA A 537 21.49 -5.83 -6.54
N ALA A 538 20.58 -6.82 -6.49
CA ALA A 538 20.14 -7.57 -7.65
C ALA A 538 19.38 -6.67 -8.66
N ILE A 539 18.48 -5.81 -8.17
CA ILE A 539 17.81 -4.77 -8.98
C ILE A 539 18.85 -3.87 -9.67
N LEU A 540 19.84 -3.38 -8.92
CA LEU A 540 20.87 -2.49 -9.44
C LEU A 540 21.85 -3.19 -10.41
N ALA A 541 22.07 -4.49 -10.25
CA ALA A 541 22.94 -5.31 -11.10
C ALA A 541 22.43 -5.48 -12.55
N GLU A 542 21.15 -5.22 -12.81
CA GLU A 542 20.58 -5.20 -14.17
C GLU A 542 21.27 -4.15 -15.07
N LYS A 543 21.74 -3.04 -14.49
CA LYS A 543 22.48 -1.99 -15.21
C LYS A 543 23.93 -2.39 -15.54
N PHE A 544 24.43 -3.50 -14.99
CA PHE A 544 25.85 -3.86 -15.01
C PHE A 544 26.06 -5.30 -15.46
N PRO A 545 26.24 -5.57 -16.78
CA PRO A 545 26.40 -6.94 -17.30
C PRO A 545 27.55 -7.76 -16.68
N ALA A 546 28.56 -7.08 -16.12
CA ALA A 546 29.63 -7.72 -15.37
C ALA A 546 29.16 -8.46 -14.09
N CYS A 547 27.94 -8.22 -13.62
CA CYS A 547 27.33 -8.80 -12.42
C CYS A 547 26.49 -10.07 -12.70
N LEU A 548 26.34 -10.49 -13.96
CA LEU A 548 25.49 -11.64 -14.35
C LEU A 548 25.81 -12.95 -13.59
N ALA A 549 27.09 -13.29 -13.44
CA ALA A 549 27.51 -14.48 -12.69
C ALA A 549 27.32 -14.36 -11.16
N SER A 550 27.11 -13.15 -10.64
CA SER A 550 26.70 -12.95 -9.24
C SER A 550 25.18 -13.06 -9.11
N LEU A 551 24.41 -12.57 -10.10
CA LEU A 551 22.96 -12.77 -10.16
C LEU A 551 22.57 -14.26 -10.23
N GLU A 552 23.31 -15.09 -10.98
CA GLU A 552 23.19 -16.57 -10.93
C GLU A 552 23.20 -17.06 -9.46
N GLN A 553 24.28 -16.73 -8.75
CA GLN A 553 24.55 -17.24 -7.40
C GLN A 553 23.47 -16.80 -6.40
N LEU A 554 22.91 -15.60 -6.57
CA LEU A 554 21.82 -15.12 -5.74
C LEU A 554 20.47 -15.81 -6.01
N THR A 555 20.23 -16.45 -7.17
CA THR A 555 19.03 -17.30 -7.36
C THR A 555 18.98 -18.51 -6.41
N GLU A 556 20.10 -18.78 -5.72
CA GLU A 556 20.25 -19.86 -4.75
C GLU A 556 20.40 -19.38 -3.30
N ASP A 557 20.20 -18.08 -3.05
CA ASP A 557 20.30 -17.47 -1.71
C ASP A 557 19.40 -18.18 -0.68
N SER A 558 19.78 -18.11 0.60
CA SER A 558 18.98 -18.64 1.69
C SER A 558 17.74 -17.80 1.98
N ALA A 559 17.81 -16.48 1.75
CA ALA A 559 16.65 -15.59 1.86
C ALA A 559 15.82 -15.68 0.57
N ILE A 560 14.60 -16.22 0.69
CA ILE A 560 13.73 -16.51 -0.46
C ILE A 560 13.40 -15.28 -1.32
N ARG A 561 13.30 -14.09 -0.70
CA ARG A 561 13.16 -12.80 -1.38
C ARG A 561 14.36 -12.47 -2.28
N VAL A 562 15.59 -12.67 -1.79
CA VAL A 562 16.81 -12.45 -2.58
C VAL A 562 16.87 -13.41 -3.77
N ALA A 563 16.55 -14.68 -3.56
CA ALA A 563 16.44 -15.66 -4.64
C ALA A 563 15.35 -15.29 -5.68
N TYR A 564 14.23 -14.76 -5.21
CA TYR A 564 13.13 -14.31 -6.06
C TYR A 564 13.49 -13.07 -6.90
N GLN A 565 14.02 -12.03 -6.28
CA GLN A 565 14.45 -10.81 -6.96
C GLN A 565 15.67 -11.07 -7.86
N ALA A 566 16.60 -11.94 -7.48
CA ALA A 566 17.66 -12.39 -8.38
C ALA A 566 17.11 -13.14 -9.61
N THR A 567 16.07 -13.96 -9.44
CA THR A 567 15.37 -14.62 -10.57
C THR A 567 14.71 -13.60 -11.50
N LEU A 568 14.03 -12.59 -10.93
CA LEU A 568 13.43 -11.50 -11.69
C LEU A 568 14.49 -10.72 -12.48
N SER A 569 15.55 -10.24 -11.82
CA SER A 569 16.65 -9.47 -12.43
C SER A 569 17.44 -10.29 -13.47
N LEU A 570 17.67 -11.58 -13.22
CA LEU A 570 18.31 -12.47 -14.19
C LEU A 570 17.52 -12.55 -15.51
N GLY A 571 16.18 -12.54 -15.43
CA GLY A 571 15.30 -12.55 -16.59
C GLY A 571 15.31 -11.27 -17.46
N GLU A 572 15.98 -10.20 -17.05
CA GLU A 572 16.23 -9.02 -17.92
C GLU A 572 17.31 -9.31 -18.98
N TYR A 573 18.15 -10.31 -18.73
CA TYR A 573 19.22 -10.71 -19.64
C TYR A 573 18.66 -11.57 -20.79
N LYS A 574 19.01 -11.19 -22.03
CA LYS A 574 18.51 -11.86 -23.26
C LYS A 574 19.39 -13.01 -23.75
N ASP A 575 20.47 -13.33 -23.03
CA ASP A 575 21.39 -14.41 -23.39
C ASP A 575 20.78 -15.77 -23.00
N LYS A 576 20.79 -16.74 -23.92
CA LYS A 576 20.35 -18.11 -23.66
C LYS A 576 21.25 -18.84 -22.64
N ALA A 577 22.42 -18.30 -22.33
CA ALA A 577 23.27 -18.75 -21.23
C ALA A 577 22.54 -18.82 -19.87
N ILE A 578 21.49 -18.02 -19.64
CA ILE A 578 20.75 -18.03 -18.36
C ILE A 578 19.76 -19.20 -18.21
N ILE A 579 19.45 -19.92 -19.29
CA ILE A 579 18.40 -20.95 -19.30
C ILE A 579 18.65 -22.10 -18.30
N PRO A 580 19.87 -22.63 -18.12
CA PRO A 580 20.17 -23.64 -17.10
C PRO A 580 19.91 -23.13 -15.66
N TRP A 581 20.14 -21.85 -15.40
CA TRP A 581 19.94 -21.23 -14.09
C TRP A 581 18.44 -21.01 -13.80
N LEU A 582 17.68 -20.55 -14.79
CA LEU A 582 16.22 -20.50 -14.72
C LEU A 582 15.61 -21.91 -14.54
N ALA A 583 16.17 -22.93 -15.19
CA ALA A 583 15.75 -24.32 -14.98
C ALA A 583 16.04 -24.81 -13.55
N LYS A 584 17.22 -24.50 -13.02
CA LYS A 584 17.58 -24.81 -11.62
C LYS A 584 16.65 -24.11 -10.62
N THR A 585 16.25 -22.87 -10.93
CA THR A 585 15.28 -22.11 -10.14
C THR A 585 13.91 -22.79 -10.13
N ILE A 586 13.38 -23.21 -11.28
CA ILE A 586 12.11 -23.97 -11.34
C ILE A 586 12.21 -25.31 -10.59
N LEU A 587 13.33 -26.02 -10.69
CA LEU A 587 13.55 -27.29 -9.96
C LEU A 587 13.58 -27.12 -8.43
N ARG A 588 14.06 -25.96 -7.93
CA ARG A 588 14.19 -25.67 -6.49
C ARG A 588 12.95 -24.97 -5.90
N HIS A 589 12.29 -24.11 -6.67
CA HIS A 589 11.25 -23.19 -6.18
C HIS A 589 9.93 -23.21 -6.97
N GLY A 590 9.79 -24.00 -8.04
CA GLY A 590 8.64 -23.96 -8.95
C GLY A 590 7.28 -24.34 -8.34
N GLN A 591 7.25 -24.95 -7.15
CA GLN A 591 6.01 -25.10 -6.38
C GLN A 591 5.38 -23.73 -6.04
N SER A 592 6.21 -22.70 -5.84
CA SER A 592 5.76 -21.31 -5.69
C SER A 592 5.42 -20.72 -7.05
N LYS A 593 4.15 -20.41 -7.29
CA LYS A 593 3.69 -19.77 -8.54
C LYS A 593 4.42 -18.45 -8.83
N TRP A 594 4.92 -17.77 -7.79
CA TRP A 594 5.71 -16.55 -7.92
C TRP A 594 7.00 -16.82 -8.70
N PHE A 595 7.75 -17.87 -8.36
CA PHE A 595 8.97 -18.24 -9.10
C PHE A 595 8.65 -18.73 -10.51
N ARG A 596 7.51 -19.41 -10.73
CA ARG A 596 7.05 -19.75 -12.09
C ARG A 596 6.81 -18.47 -12.92
N ALA A 597 6.08 -17.51 -12.38
CA ALA A 597 5.87 -16.19 -13.00
C ALA A 597 7.19 -15.45 -13.26
N ALA A 598 8.12 -15.42 -12.29
CA ALA A 598 9.41 -14.75 -12.45
C ALA A 598 10.24 -15.34 -13.59
N VAL A 599 10.29 -16.66 -13.72
CA VAL A 599 10.99 -17.35 -14.82
C VAL A 599 10.26 -17.14 -16.16
N LEU A 600 8.97 -17.48 -16.22
CA LEU A 600 8.15 -17.40 -17.45
C LEU A 600 8.00 -15.96 -17.96
N SER A 601 8.17 -14.95 -17.10
CA SER A 601 8.15 -13.54 -17.49
C SER A 601 9.35 -13.14 -18.38
N SER A 602 10.40 -13.95 -18.47
CA SER A 602 11.55 -13.70 -19.35
C SER A 602 11.39 -14.41 -20.69
N GLU A 603 11.99 -13.89 -21.77
CA GLU A 603 11.93 -14.53 -23.09
C GLU A 603 12.62 -15.91 -23.08
N ALA A 604 13.74 -16.01 -22.35
CA ALA A 604 14.51 -17.24 -22.17
C ALA A 604 13.76 -18.27 -21.32
N GLY A 605 13.14 -17.85 -20.22
CA GLY A 605 12.36 -18.69 -19.32
C GLY A 605 10.96 -19.08 -19.84
N SER A 606 10.50 -18.51 -20.96
CA SER A 606 9.27 -18.94 -21.66
C SER A 606 9.57 -19.59 -23.02
N SER A 607 10.64 -20.39 -23.08
CA SER A 607 11.10 -21.11 -24.28
C SER A 607 11.09 -22.63 -24.12
N VAL A 608 11.02 -23.37 -25.23
CA VAL A 608 11.22 -24.82 -25.27
C VAL A 608 12.62 -25.20 -24.82
N GLU A 609 13.61 -24.33 -25.02
CA GLU A 609 14.96 -24.55 -24.49
C GLU A 609 15.00 -24.62 -22.95
N LEU A 610 14.07 -23.97 -22.22
CA LEU A 610 13.90 -24.19 -20.78
C LEU A 610 13.36 -25.61 -20.50
N LEU A 611 12.37 -26.08 -21.25
CA LEU A 611 11.88 -27.45 -21.11
C LEU A 611 12.99 -28.48 -21.41
N ASP A 612 13.78 -28.28 -22.46
CA ASP A 612 14.94 -29.11 -22.77
C ASP A 612 16.00 -29.10 -21.65
N ALA A 613 16.13 -28.01 -20.89
CA ALA A 613 17.01 -27.95 -19.71
C ALA A 613 16.39 -28.66 -18.50
N LEU A 614 15.10 -28.49 -18.23
CA LEU A 614 14.37 -29.15 -17.14
C LEU A 614 14.31 -30.66 -17.32
N THR A 615 14.00 -31.14 -18.52
CA THR A 615 13.95 -32.56 -18.86
C THR A 615 15.30 -33.25 -18.72
N LYS A 616 16.42 -32.57 -19.01
CA LYS A 616 17.78 -33.09 -18.77
C LYS A 616 18.13 -33.22 -17.28
N ASN A 617 17.47 -32.45 -16.42
CA ASN A 617 17.68 -32.41 -14.97
C ASN A 617 16.56 -33.13 -14.19
N GLY A 618 15.89 -34.10 -14.82
CA GLY A 618 14.97 -35.00 -14.12
C GLY A 618 13.64 -34.39 -13.66
N PHE A 619 13.23 -33.24 -14.21
CA PHE A 619 11.98 -32.56 -13.81
C PHE A 619 10.75 -33.49 -13.76
N ALA A 620 10.63 -34.36 -14.77
CA ALA A 620 9.57 -35.35 -14.93
C ALA A 620 9.82 -36.72 -14.25
N ASP A 621 10.84 -36.86 -13.38
CA ASP A 621 11.12 -38.12 -12.66
C ASP A 621 10.23 -38.32 -11.41
N LYS A 622 9.67 -37.23 -10.87
CA LYS A 622 8.73 -37.23 -9.75
C LYS A 622 7.47 -36.47 -10.15
N ALA A 623 6.32 -37.13 -10.16
CA ALA A 623 5.03 -36.50 -10.38
C ALA A 623 4.63 -35.65 -9.17
N GLU A 624 4.33 -34.37 -9.42
CA GLU A 624 3.94 -33.37 -8.42
C GLU A 624 3.00 -32.38 -9.12
N ASP A 625 1.88 -32.02 -8.49
CA ASP A 625 0.77 -31.33 -9.18
C ASP A 625 1.21 -30.00 -9.81
N TRP A 626 2.02 -29.22 -9.09
CA TRP A 626 2.57 -27.93 -9.53
C TRP A 626 3.39 -28.00 -10.84
N LYS A 627 3.93 -29.18 -11.19
CA LYS A 627 4.63 -29.37 -12.47
C LYS A 627 3.65 -29.49 -13.63
N THR A 628 2.44 -29.97 -13.37
CA THR A 628 1.34 -30.00 -14.34
C THR A 628 0.91 -28.58 -14.63
N ASP A 629 0.75 -27.74 -13.60
CA ASP A 629 0.53 -26.29 -13.75
C ASP A 629 1.64 -25.69 -14.63
N PHE A 630 2.92 -25.92 -14.30
CA PHE A 630 4.05 -25.38 -15.05
C PHE A 630 4.05 -25.81 -16.54
N TYR A 631 3.67 -27.06 -16.83
CA TYR A 631 3.51 -27.54 -18.21
C TYR A 631 2.37 -26.83 -18.96
N GLU A 632 1.27 -26.51 -18.28
CA GLU A 632 0.13 -25.78 -18.83
C GLU A 632 0.50 -24.29 -19.03
N GLU A 633 1.05 -23.64 -18.01
CA GLU A 633 1.53 -22.25 -18.00
C GLU A 633 2.59 -21.96 -19.07
N LEU A 634 3.60 -22.83 -19.21
CA LEU A 634 4.65 -22.69 -20.23
C LEU A 634 4.07 -22.86 -21.64
N ALA A 635 3.16 -23.81 -21.83
CA ALA A 635 2.53 -24.06 -23.12
C ALA A 635 1.56 -22.93 -23.53
N GLU A 636 0.83 -22.36 -22.58
CA GLU A 636 0.00 -21.16 -22.78
C GLU A 636 0.87 -19.96 -23.16
N THR A 637 1.96 -19.72 -22.43
CA THR A 637 2.90 -18.63 -22.73
C THR A 637 3.49 -18.77 -24.14
N ILE A 638 3.88 -19.99 -24.54
CA ILE A 638 4.40 -20.27 -25.90
C ILE A 638 3.32 -20.14 -26.98
N GLY A 639 2.09 -20.56 -26.70
CA GLY A 639 0.94 -20.43 -27.60
C GLY A 639 0.55 -18.98 -27.85
N ALA A 640 0.42 -18.19 -26.79
CA ALA A 640 0.10 -16.76 -26.85
C ALA A 640 1.22 -15.95 -27.53
N ARG A 641 2.50 -16.30 -27.30
CA ARG A 641 3.65 -15.77 -28.06
C ARG A 641 3.60 -16.11 -29.56
N ASN A 642 2.89 -17.17 -29.96
CA ASN A 642 2.69 -17.64 -31.34
C ASN A 642 3.96 -17.76 -32.21
N GLN A 643 5.12 -18.02 -31.60
CA GLN A 643 6.36 -18.17 -32.34
C GLN A 643 6.43 -19.57 -32.96
N LYS A 644 6.19 -19.68 -34.27
CA LYS A 644 6.06 -20.96 -35.02
C LYS A 644 7.11 -22.01 -34.65
N THR A 645 8.38 -21.62 -34.54
CA THR A 645 9.49 -22.52 -34.15
C THR A 645 9.34 -23.03 -32.71
N GLN A 646 8.94 -22.18 -31.76
CA GLN A 646 8.71 -22.57 -30.37
C GLN A 646 7.50 -23.48 -30.25
N VAL A 647 6.37 -23.15 -30.89
CA VAL A 647 5.16 -24.00 -30.88
C VAL A 647 5.43 -25.38 -31.50
N MET A 648 6.06 -25.44 -32.68
CA MET A 648 6.36 -26.73 -33.34
C MET A 648 7.37 -27.56 -32.57
N ASN A 649 8.37 -26.94 -31.93
CA ASN A 649 9.32 -27.64 -31.06
C ASN A 649 8.63 -28.16 -29.78
N LEU A 650 7.73 -27.39 -29.17
CA LEU A 650 6.96 -27.80 -27.99
C LEU A 650 6.10 -29.03 -28.30
N LEU A 651 5.38 -29.00 -29.42
CA LEU A 651 4.61 -30.14 -29.92
C LEU A 651 5.49 -31.38 -30.15
N GLN A 652 6.72 -31.19 -30.66
CA GLN A 652 7.68 -32.29 -30.82
C GLN A 652 8.15 -32.85 -29.47
N ARG A 653 8.35 -32.01 -28.44
CA ARG A 653 8.77 -32.46 -27.08
C ARG A 653 7.64 -33.13 -26.32
N ALA A 654 6.41 -32.66 -26.46
CA ALA A 654 5.22 -33.22 -25.80
C ALA A 654 4.96 -34.69 -26.19
N ALA A 655 5.48 -35.15 -27.33
CA ALA A 655 5.40 -36.56 -27.76
C ALA A 655 6.55 -37.45 -27.23
N GLN A 656 7.57 -36.90 -26.58
CA GLN A 656 8.75 -37.65 -26.16
C GLN A 656 8.57 -38.31 -24.79
N ALA A 657 9.12 -39.53 -24.65
CA ALA A 657 9.12 -40.29 -23.39
C ALA A 657 9.66 -39.51 -22.18
N ALA A 658 10.56 -38.54 -22.41
CA ALA A 658 11.14 -37.71 -21.36
C ALA A 658 10.18 -36.64 -20.81
N VAL A 659 9.05 -36.38 -21.49
CA VAL A 659 7.90 -35.60 -20.99
C VAL A 659 6.75 -36.54 -20.60
N THR A 660 6.38 -37.49 -21.48
CA THR A 660 5.19 -38.34 -21.27
C THR A 660 5.31 -39.36 -20.14
N LYS A 661 6.52 -39.58 -19.58
CA LYS A 661 6.71 -40.34 -18.34
C LYS A 661 6.06 -39.69 -17.11
N MET A 662 5.83 -38.38 -17.13
CA MET A 662 5.06 -37.71 -16.08
C MET A 662 3.56 -37.77 -16.43
N PRO A 663 2.71 -38.32 -15.54
CA PRO A 663 1.26 -38.29 -15.72
C PRO A 663 0.73 -36.86 -15.94
N GLY A 664 -0.26 -36.70 -16.81
CA GLY A 664 -0.90 -35.41 -17.10
C GLY A 664 -0.10 -34.42 -17.96
N ALA A 665 1.24 -34.50 -17.98
CA ALA A 665 2.10 -33.49 -18.63
C ALA A 665 1.76 -33.24 -20.12
N GLN A 666 1.49 -34.29 -20.91
CA GLN A 666 1.08 -34.13 -22.31
C GLN A 666 -0.29 -33.44 -22.46
N ALA A 667 -1.24 -33.74 -21.57
CA ALA A 667 -2.56 -33.11 -21.57
C ALA A 667 -2.46 -31.63 -21.16
N ALA A 668 -1.65 -31.32 -20.16
CA ALA A 668 -1.36 -29.95 -19.72
C ALA A 668 -0.76 -29.10 -20.86
N ILE A 669 0.24 -29.61 -21.57
CA ILE A 669 0.81 -28.92 -22.74
C ILE A 669 -0.26 -28.65 -23.81
N VAL A 670 -1.14 -29.61 -24.10
CA VAL A 670 -2.20 -29.41 -25.11
C VAL A 670 -3.23 -28.38 -24.64
N LYS A 671 -3.69 -28.42 -23.39
CA LYS A 671 -4.63 -27.43 -22.84
C LYS A 671 -4.04 -26.02 -22.85
N GLY A 672 -2.83 -25.85 -22.33
CA GLY A 672 -2.15 -24.56 -22.27
C GLY A 672 -1.92 -23.99 -23.65
N LEU A 673 -1.37 -24.80 -24.57
CA LEU A 673 -1.19 -24.39 -25.96
C LEU A 673 -2.53 -24.01 -26.63
N VAL A 674 -3.64 -24.69 -26.33
CA VAL A 674 -4.97 -24.24 -26.74
C VAL A 674 -5.31 -22.87 -26.16
N ALA A 675 -5.18 -22.68 -24.84
CA ALA A 675 -5.53 -21.43 -24.17
C ALA A 675 -4.78 -20.24 -24.79
N GLY A 676 -3.45 -20.35 -24.92
CA GLY A 676 -2.64 -19.30 -25.55
C GLY A 676 -3.03 -19.01 -27.00
N LEU A 677 -3.32 -20.06 -27.80
CA LEU A 677 -3.76 -19.92 -29.20
C LEU A 677 -5.20 -19.40 -29.36
N GLN A 678 -6.03 -19.30 -28.31
CA GLN A 678 -7.35 -18.67 -28.41
C GLN A 678 -7.28 -17.13 -28.45
N HIS A 679 -6.15 -16.54 -28.06
CA HIS A 679 -5.95 -15.09 -27.91
C HIS A 679 -5.12 -14.44 -29.02
N ILE A 680 -4.63 -15.21 -30.00
CA ILE A 680 -3.81 -14.70 -31.11
C ILE A 680 -4.67 -14.04 -32.19
N GLU A 681 -4.08 -13.10 -32.93
CA GLU A 681 -4.74 -12.45 -34.07
C GLU A 681 -5.08 -13.47 -35.18
N GLY A 682 -6.25 -13.30 -35.80
CA GLY A 682 -6.74 -14.17 -36.87
C GLY A 682 -7.53 -15.42 -36.42
N VAL A 683 -7.59 -15.73 -35.12
CA VAL A 683 -8.35 -16.88 -34.60
C VAL A 683 -9.84 -16.54 -34.45
N ASN A 684 -10.62 -16.99 -35.44
CA ASN A 684 -12.08 -16.86 -35.48
C ASN A 684 -12.79 -17.93 -34.61
N ASP A 685 -14.11 -17.82 -34.48
CA ASP A 685 -14.88 -18.69 -33.58
C ASP A 685 -14.99 -20.15 -34.07
N GLU A 686 -14.79 -20.40 -35.37
CA GLU A 686 -14.65 -21.77 -35.91
C GLU A 686 -13.36 -22.43 -35.42
N ILE A 687 -12.24 -21.68 -35.43
CA ILE A 687 -10.95 -22.13 -34.90
C ILE A 687 -11.02 -22.29 -33.38
N LYS A 688 -11.66 -21.35 -32.65
CA LYS A 688 -11.90 -21.51 -31.19
C LYS A 688 -12.76 -22.74 -30.88
N GLY A 689 -13.77 -23.05 -31.70
CA GLY A 689 -14.57 -24.26 -31.57
C GLY A 689 -13.73 -25.54 -31.72
N LYS A 690 -12.84 -25.57 -32.73
CA LYS A 690 -11.87 -26.67 -32.94
C LYS A 690 -10.89 -26.80 -31.78
N LEU A 691 -10.30 -25.69 -31.35
CA LEU A 691 -9.40 -25.62 -30.18
C LEU A 691 -10.09 -26.16 -28.91
N LYS A 692 -11.31 -25.72 -28.61
CA LYS A 692 -12.09 -26.17 -27.44
C LYS A 692 -12.43 -27.66 -27.49
N ALA A 693 -12.70 -28.21 -28.68
CA ALA A 693 -12.91 -29.64 -28.85
C ALA A 693 -11.63 -30.45 -28.54
N ILE A 694 -10.46 -29.95 -28.94
CA ILE A 694 -9.15 -30.54 -28.61
C ILE A 694 -8.90 -30.51 -27.09
N THR A 695 -9.21 -29.40 -26.40
CA THR A 695 -9.11 -29.31 -24.93
C THR A 695 -9.94 -30.40 -24.25
N GLY A 696 -11.16 -30.64 -24.73
CA GLY A 696 -12.03 -31.70 -24.20
C GLY A 696 -11.49 -33.11 -24.43
N ALA A 697 -10.83 -33.35 -25.57
CA ALA A 697 -10.19 -34.62 -25.88
C ALA A 697 -8.90 -34.86 -25.07
N ALA A 698 -8.15 -33.81 -24.71
CA ALA A 698 -6.88 -33.93 -24.00
C ALA A 698 -6.97 -34.65 -22.64
N GLY A 699 -8.15 -34.65 -22.00
CA GLY A 699 -8.41 -35.37 -20.75
C GLY A 699 -8.65 -36.88 -20.90
N SER A 700 -8.87 -37.39 -22.11
CA SER A 700 -9.17 -38.80 -22.38
C SER A 700 -8.22 -39.45 -23.40
N ASP A 701 -7.71 -38.69 -24.36
CA ASP A 701 -6.68 -39.11 -25.32
C ASP A 701 -5.75 -37.92 -25.63
N ALA A 702 -4.77 -37.69 -24.74
CA ALA A 702 -3.79 -36.62 -24.87
C ALA A 702 -2.89 -36.79 -26.11
N ALA A 703 -2.65 -38.02 -26.56
CA ALA A 703 -1.78 -38.31 -27.70
C ALA A 703 -2.46 -37.94 -29.02
N LYS A 704 -3.74 -38.27 -29.17
CA LYS A 704 -4.55 -37.79 -30.30
C LYS A 704 -4.74 -36.28 -30.24
N ALA A 705 -5.08 -35.73 -29.07
CA ALA A 705 -5.29 -34.29 -28.92
C ALA A 705 -4.04 -33.48 -29.31
N LEU A 706 -2.83 -34.02 -29.06
CA LEU A 706 -1.55 -33.45 -29.49
C LEU A 706 -1.37 -33.45 -31.02
N GLU A 707 -1.79 -34.50 -31.72
CA GLU A 707 -1.72 -34.56 -33.19
C GLU A 707 -2.82 -33.69 -33.85
N ASP A 708 -4.01 -33.60 -33.24
CA ASP A 708 -5.10 -32.73 -33.69
C ASP A 708 -4.69 -31.25 -33.62
N ILE A 709 -4.07 -30.78 -32.52
CA ILE A 709 -3.55 -29.39 -32.43
C ILE A 709 -2.36 -29.14 -33.36
N LYS A 710 -1.47 -30.11 -33.53
CA LYS A 710 -0.33 -30.03 -34.47
C LYS A 710 -0.82 -29.90 -35.91
N THR A 711 -1.87 -30.63 -36.28
CA THR A 711 -2.54 -30.51 -37.58
C THR A 711 -3.18 -29.14 -37.76
N LEU A 712 -3.96 -28.68 -36.76
CA LEU A 712 -4.62 -27.37 -36.78
C LEU A 712 -3.60 -26.22 -36.91
N TYR A 713 -2.54 -26.21 -36.08
CA TYR A 713 -1.52 -25.16 -36.08
C TYR A 713 -0.68 -25.14 -37.36
N SER A 714 -0.43 -26.31 -37.96
CA SER A 714 0.21 -26.40 -39.28
C SER A 714 -0.67 -25.80 -40.38
N GLY A 715 -2.00 -25.94 -40.28
CA GLY A 715 -2.96 -25.29 -41.18
C GLY A 715 -3.07 -23.77 -40.97
N LEU A 716 -2.99 -23.30 -39.71
CA LEU A 716 -2.99 -21.86 -39.38
C LEU A 716 -1.73 -21.15 -39.86
N THR A 717 -0.58 -21.81 -39.80
CA THR A 717 0.73 -21.23 -40.17
C THR A 717 1.23 -21.69 -41.56
N GLY A 718 0.35 -22.27 -42.38
CA GLY A 718 0.65 -22.85 -43.69
C GLY A 718 0.26 -21.98 -44.89
N LYS A 719 0.08 -20.68 -44.69
CA LYS A 719 -0.17 -19.65 -45.71
C LYS A 719 0.91 -18.59 -45.67
#